data_AF-A0A9E5EZC2-F1
#
_entry.id   AF-A0A9E5EZC2-F1
#
_cell.length_a   1.000
_cell.length_b   1.000
_cell.length_c   1.000
_cell.angle_alpha   90.00
_cell.angle_beta   90.00
_cell.angle_gamma   90.00
#
_symmetry.space_group_name_H-M   'P 1'
#
loop_
_entity.id
_entity.type
_entity.pdbx_description
1 polymer ?
#
loop_
_entity_poly.entity_id
_entity_poly.type
_entity_poly.pdbx_seq_one_letter_code
_entity_poly.pdbx_strand_id
1 'polypeptide(L)'
;MQRLKPFLAFFQILSILLVVSCGRTTQPEIKFKQLSALPDTLVAKNSGESTGPKRAKAFRLNKLNFKKLQSGKFLPQLGNAKIVSVPGRPRIPMLSYVFSVPKGKKARLNLEKPELEVTEEKIELSKGEKPFVWGRKTIEFKETEVLDYFPGKLFESHQIGNTVHVSLFPMQVETKTGKVLRLIGGSWSLRLEQSREKKKWARYKPALIITSEKLLAGAKALQTFHKEFFKVETELATVESIAKDSSPVDEEELPEGYKTPEEFEGIVKGYDFLTAKKIISFLRKRADEDPEFKYVVLMGNSENIPPSYYLLDKQAFDQKTTGVTDQCYGAGKLCLEPRLAVGRLPFSTNEQVSKYLNKAKKWLRNQEQAENELALYGGKAFEGSPFYIGELGTLVTVNRESADWKSTRKHFQTEGSFSRFELKKLASGEEKSSLVYYLDHGLGNRLFAGDEFISANDILSMESKEDALPPLVVSVSCINAAFDEELLVDGSMTEREQWGSVSVGTALLRSDAGAIAYLGSTREGLGSPETEVDENGNVEVLGTTHALQLLDGFVENYRIGKGQNLGDLEIETLQQYSLTQGNDMSEFSHRWTYWTTELLGDPLLPVIRKSRGERGYPAAKSVFEHFDNSKGLPWFVVNEKRESLSEFPISKAEGPVTAKVFELNSDGGGLFREKLIKSVNLKGGRSATIPFDLKWELASDKQYMIKLINDEGIPRERHILFSTSEEIK
;
A
#
# COMPACT_ATOMS: atom_id res chain seq x y z
N MET A 1 -11.15 29.00 44.55
CA MET A 1 -10.99 28.99 46.02
C MET A 1 -11.38 27.61 46.51
N GLN A 2 -10.40 26.78 46.90
CA GLN A 2 -10.10 26.36 48.29
C GLN A 2 -11.12 25.32 48.82
N ARG A 3 -10.76 24.23 49.51
CA ARG A 3 -9.55 23.41 49.70
C ARG A 3 -10.02 22.25 50.61
N LEU A 4 -9.47 21.04 50.38
CA LEU A 4 -9.13 19.99 51.35
C LEU A 4 -10.19 19.16 52.13
N LYS A 5 -10.08 17.83 51.89
CA LYS A 5 -10.34 16.58 52.66
C LYS A 5 -9.89 16.61 54.15
N PRO A 6 -9.91 15.51 54.98
CA PRO A 6 -10.24 14.07 54.78
C PRO A 6 -11.00 13.36 55.95
N PHE A 7 -11.28 12.05 55.88
CA PHE A 7 -11.17 11.02 56.97
C PHE A 7 -11.44 9.60 56.36
N LEU A 8 -10.43 8.69 56.31
CA LEU A 8 -10.29 7.37 57.01
C LEU A 8 -11.44 6.33 56.78
N ALA A 9 -11.27 5.00 56.68
CA ALA A 9 -10.15 4.07 56.90
C ALA A 9 -10.59 2.61 56.55
N PHE A 10 -9.59 1.73 56.33
CA PHE A 10 -9.54 0.27 56.61
C PHE A 10 -10.45 -0.74 55.86
N PHE A 11 -9.84 -1.58 55.02
CA PHE A 11 -10.00 -3.05 55.04
C PHE A 11 -8.79 -3.71 54.32
N GLN A 12 -7.92 -4.37 55.09
CA GLN A 12 -6.90 -5.30 54.59
C GLN A 12 -7.51 -6.71 54.63
N ILE A 13 -7.67 -7.35 53.47
CA ILE A 13 -7.89 -8.80 53.38
C ILE A 13 -6.68 -9.40 52.68
N LEU A 14 -6.09 -10.36 53.39
CA LEU A 14 -4.93 -11.15 53.06
C LEU A 14 -5.29 -12.16 51.97
N SER A 15 -4.95 -11.86 50.71
CA SER A 15 -5.06 -12.83 49.60
C SER A 15 -3.69 -13.45 49.34
N ILE A 16 -3.51 -14.69 49.80
CA ILE A 16 -2.36 -15.53 49.47
C ILE A 16 -2.46 -15.86 47.97
N LEU A 17 -1.68 -15.15 47.16
CA LEU A 17 -1.50 -15.41 45.74
C LEU A 17 -0.39 -16.45 45.57
N LEU A 18 -0.78 -17.70 45.35
CA LEU A 18 0.07 -18.71 44.70
C LEU A 18 0.28 -18.25 43.26
N VAL A 19 1.29 -17.40 43.04
CA VAL A 19 1.82 -17.10 41.71
C VAL A 19 2.58 -18.34 41.27
N VAL A 20 1.91 -19.20 40.50
CA VAL A 20 2.61 -20.18 39.67
C VAL A 20 3.49 -19.37 38.73
N SER A 21 4.79 -19.41 39.00
CA SER A 21 5.84 -18.90 38.13
C SER A 21 5.83 -19.72 36.84
N CYS A 22 4.93 -19.41 35.91
CA CYS A 22 5.13 -19.75 34.51
C CYS A 22 6.48 -19.13 34.13
N GLY A 23 7.47 -19.98 33.88
CA GLY A 23 8.83 -19.57 33.58
C GLY A 23 8.82 -18.67 32.35
N ARG A 24 8.80 -17.35 32.57
CA ARG A 24 9.07 -16.39 31.52
C ARG A 24 10.48 -16.67 31.06
N THR A 25 10.61 -17.29 29.90
CA THR A 25 11.85 -17.36 29.15
C THR A 25 12.34 -15.93 28.99
N THR A 26 13.32 -15.54 29.80
CA THR A 26 13.96 -14.23 29.70
C THR A 26 14.56 -14.15 28.31
N GLN A 27 14.07 -13.25 27.48
CA GLN A 27 14.64 -13.04 26.15
C GLN A 27 16.15 -12.80 26.30
N PRO A 28 16.99 -13.46 25.48
CA PRO A 28 18.43 -13.31 25.57
C PRO A 28 18.80 -11.83 25.48
N GLU A 29 19.54 -11.33 26.46
CA GLU A 29 19.96 -9.94 26.49
C GLU A 29 21.06 -9.73 25.45
N ILE A 30 20.73 -8.97 24.40
CA ILE A 30 21.70 -8.56 23.39
C ILE A 30 22.59 -7.46 23.98
N LYS A 31 23.88 -7.75 24.11
CA LYS A 31 24.88 -6.81 24.62
C LYS A 31 25.39 -5.88 23.53
N PHE A 32 25.46 -4.61 23.89
CA PHE A 32 25.98 -3.53 23.06
C PHE A 32 27.18 -2.89 23.76
N LYS A 33 28.18 -2.49 22.97
CA LYS A 33 29.31 -1.68 23.44
C LYS A 33 29.40 -0.38 22.65
N GLN A 34 29.86 0.68 23.32
CA GLN A 34 30.06 1.98 22.68
C GLN A 34 31.08 1.87 21.54
N LEU A 35 30.76 2.46 20.39
CA LEU A 35 31.67 2.57 19.26
C LEU A 35 32.46 3.89 19.38
N SER A 36 33.79 3.82 19.28
CA SER A 36 34.69 4.97 19.49
C SER A 36 34.79 5.91 18.29
N ALA A 37 34.50 5.41 17.08
CA ALA A 37 34.51 6.20 15.85
C ALA A 37 33.42 5.72 14.88
N LEU A 38 32.91 6.63 14.05
CA LEU A 38 31.98 6.28 12.98
C LEU A 38 32.73 5.51 11.88
N PRO A 39 32.17 4.43 11.32
CA PRO A 39 32.72 3.85 10.10
C PRO A 39 32.74 4.90 8.98
N ASP A 40 33.85 4.99 8.24
CA ASP A 40 34.03 5.97 7.15
C ASP A 40 32.92 5.88 6.09
N THR A 41 32.40 4.68 5.86
CA THR A 41 31.29 4.40 4.93
C THR A 41 29.96 5.00 5.36
N LEU A 42 29.76 5.27 6.66
CA LEU A 42 28.55 5.88 7.21
C LEU A 42 28.67 7.41 7.39
N VAL A 43 29.85 7.98 7.11
CA VAL A 43 30.06 9.43 7.18
C VAL A 43 29.30 10.07 6.01
N ALA A 44 28.17 10.72 6.30
CA ALA A 44 27.39 11.41 5.30
C ALA A 44 28.26 12.45 4.57
N LYS A 45 28.46 12.29 3.26
CA LYS A 45 29.20 13.22 2.38
C LYS A 45 28.44 14.53 2.11
N ASN A 46 27.82 15.11 3.12
CA ASN A 46 27.10 16.39 3.00
C ASN A 46 27.96 17.56 3.49
N SER A 47 29.22 17.63 3.03
CA SER A 47 30.16 18.72 3.37
C SER A 47 30.08 19.88 2.38
N GLY A 48 28.87 20.35 2.04
CA GLY A 48 28.72 21.61 1.34
C GLY A 48 28.88 22.77 2.32
N GLU A 49 29.93 23.57 2.18
CA GLU A 49 30.05 24.83 2.93
C GLU A 49 28.82 25.71 2.68
N SER A 50 28.17 26.13 3.76
CA SER A 50 26.96 26.94 3.73
C SER A 50 27.10 28.07 4.74
N THR A 51 26.81 29.30 4.35
CA THR A 51 27.02 30.51 5.17
C THR A 51 25.81 30.89 6.03
N GLY A 52 24.72 30.11 6.01
CA GLY A 52 23.49 30.40 6.75
C GLY A 52 23.56 30.13 8.26
N PRO A 53 22.70 30.78 9.07
CA PRO A 53 22.63 30.54 10.51
C PRO A 53 22.28 29.09 10.79
N LYS A 54 23.12 28.45 11.61
CA LYS A 54 23.00 27.04 12.00
C LYS A 54 22.17 26.95 13.28
N ARG A 55 21.08 26.18 13.25
CA ARG A 55 20.34 25.77 14.45
C ARG A 55 20.64 24.31 14.74
N ALA A 56 21.10 24.00 15.95
CA ALA A 56 21.37 22.63 16.37
C ALA A 56 20.40 22.17 17.46
N LYS A 57 19.95 20.92 17.40
CA LYS A 57 19.12 20.31 18.45
C LYS A 57 19.58 18.89 18.72
N ALA A 58 20.01 18.63 19.96
CA ALA A 58 20.36 17.30 20.42
C ALA A 58 19.12 16.40 20.54
N PHE A 59 19.29 15.10 20.33
CA PHE A 59 18.26 14.10 20.55
C PHE A 59 18.83 12.80 21.12
N ARG A 60 17.95 12.04 21.75
CA ARG A 60 18.17 10.66 22.22
C ARG A 60 17.07 9.79 21.63
N LEU A 61 17.43 8.56 21.27
CA LEU A 61 16.47 7.59 20.77
C LEU A 61 16.01 6.67 21.90
N ASN A 62 14.78 6.18 21.76
CA ASN A 62 14.26 5.14 22.64
C ASN A 62 15.12 3.87 22.53
N LYS A 63 15.09 3.03 23.57
CA LYS A 63 15.80 1.75 23.54
C LYS A 63 15.28 0.88 22.39
N LEU A 64 16.19 0.45 21.53
CA LEU A 64 15.94 -0.56 20.51
C LEU A 64 15.80 -1.93 21.18
N ASN A 65 14.65 -2.57 20.99
CA ASN A 65 14.36 -3.92 21.46
C ASN A 65 14.44 -4.92 20.30
N PHE A 66 14.55 -6.20 20.61
CA PHE A 66 14.56 -7.27 19.61
C PHE A 66 13.59 -8.37 20.01
N LYS A 67 12.58 -8.62 19.19
CA LYS A 67 11.67 -9.75 19.35
C LYS A 67 12.31 -10.97 18.69
N LYS A 68 12.61 -12.01 19.46
CA LYS A 68 13.02 -13.30 18.90
C LYS A 68 11.82 -13.96 18.22
N LEU A 69 12.00 -14.37 16.97
CA LEU A 69 11.02 -15.06 16.15
C LEU A 69 11.17 -16.58 16.30
N GLN A 70 10.15 -17.32 15.87
CA GLN A 70 10.19 -18.79 15.86
C GLN A 70 11.36 -19.35 15.06
N SER A 71 11.68 -18.70 13.93
CA SER A 71 12.82 -19.04 13.08
C SER A 71 14.19 -18.91 13.77
N GLY A 72 14.22 -18.47 15.04
CA GLY A 72 15.44 -18.18 15.78
C GLY A 72 16.02 -16.79 15.48
N LYS A 73 15.52 -16.13 14.43
CA LYS A 73 15.93 -14.79 14.01
C LYS A 73 15.33 -13.71 14.91
N PHE A 74 15.83 -12.48 14.79
CA PHE A 74 15.34 -11.34 15.56
C PHE A 74 14.69 -10.27 14.68
N LEU A 75 13.55 -9.76 15.13
CA LEU A 75 12.89 -8.59 14.56
C LEU A 75 13.17 -7.36 15.47
N PRO A 76 13.86 -6.32 14.97
CA PRO A 76 14.09 -5.11 15.74
C PRO A 76 12.79 -4.32 15.94
N GLN A 77 12.62 -3.73 17.13
CA GLN A 77 11.45 -2.94 17.51
C GLN A 77 11.88 -1.64 18.17
N LEU A 78 11.41 -0.51 17.62
CA LEU A 78 11.75 0.82 18.12
C LEU A 78 10.51 1.73 18.12
N GLY A 79 9.75 1.76 19.21
CA GLY A 79 8.66 2.72 19.42
C GLY A 79 7.79 2.97 18.18
N ASN A 80 7.77 4.22 17.72
CA ASN A 80 7.02 4.69 16.55
C ASN A 80 7.76 4.52 15.19
N ALA A 81 8.79 3.69 15.13
CA ALA A 81 9.51 3.40 13.90
C ALA A 81 8.70 2.46 13.00
N LYS A 82 8.78 2.69 11.69
CA LYS A 82 8.33 1.75 10.67
C LYS A 82 9.43 0.72 10.45
N ILE A 83 9.06 -0.50 10.04
CA ILE A 83 10.04 -1.49 9.60
C ILE A 83 10.25 -1.32 8.10
N VAL A 84 11.49 -1.09 7.70
CA VAL A 84 11.92 -1.14 6.31
C VAL A 84 12.21 -2.58 5.96
N SER A 85 11.60 -3.04 4.87
CA SER A 85 11.75 -4.39 4.36
C SER A 85 12.15 -4.35 2.90
N VAL A 86 13.36 -4.83 2.63
CA VAL A 86 13.90 -5.01 1.28
C VAL A 86 14.12 -6.52 1.10
N PRO A 87 13.68 -7.11 -0.02
CA PRO A 87 13.81 -8.55 -0.26
C PRO A 87 15.24 -9.05 -0.04
N GLY A 88 15.39 -10.10 0.78
CA GLY A 88 16.68 -10.71 1.11
C GLY A 88 17.58 -9.90 2.06
N ARG A 89 17.22 -8.67 2.40
CA ARG A 89 17.96 -7.80 3.33
C ARG A 89 17.39 -7.87 4.75
N PRO A 90 18.20 -7.61 5.79
CA PRO A 90 17.71 -7.49 7.15
C PRO A 90 16.61 -6.44 7.29
N ARG A 91 15.54 -6.76 8.02
CA ARG A 91 14.51 -5.79 8.41
C ARG A 91 15.09 -4.83 9.45
N ILE A 92 14.90 -3.53 9.24
CA ILE A 92 15.45 -2.47 10.10
C ILE A 92 14.39 -1.42 10.46
N PRO A 93 14.43 -0.82 11.65
CA PRO A 93 13.54 0.29 11.99
C PRO A 93 13.97 1.58 11.27
N MET A 94 12.99 2.39 10.89
CA MET A 94 13.16 3.74 10.35
C MET A 94 12.19 4.70 11.04
N LEU A 95 12.70 5.87 11.42
CA LEU A 95 11.91 6.97 11.97
C LEU A 95 11.75 8.06 10.91
N SER A 96 10.52 8.52 10.69
CA SER A 96 10.23 9.60 9.75
C SER A 96 9.85 10.87 10.48
N TYR A 97 10.41 12.00 10.03
CA TYR A 97 10.08 13.34 10.52
C TYR A 97 9.67 14.22 9.35
N VAL A 98 8.69 15.09 9.57
CA VAL A 98 8.25 16.08 8.59
C VAL A 98 8.23 17.44 9.27
N PHE A 99 8.80 18.46 8.62
CA PHE A 99 8.75 19.83 9.11
C PHE A 99 8.59 20.85 7.98
N SER A 100 7.89 21.93 8.27
CA SER A 100 7.74 23.06 7.34
C SER A 100 8.88 24.06 7.49
N VAL A 101 9.33 24.61 6.36
CA VAL A 101 10.30 25.70 6.27
C VAL A 101 9.63 26.96 5.72
N PRO A 102 10.14 28.16 6.00
CA PRO A 102 9.57 29.38 5.44
C PRO A 102 9.57 29.36 3.90
N LYS A 103 8.53 29.94 3.28
CA LYS A 103 8.41 30.01 1.81
C LYS A 103 9.66 30.63 1.18
N GLY A 104 10.15 30.03 0.09
CA GLY A 104 11.36 30.47 -0.61
C GLY A 104 12.67 30.17 0.13
N LYS A 105 12.65 29.27 1.12
CA LYS A 105 13.86 28.77 1.79
C LYS A 105 14.14 27.32 1.41
N LYS A 106 15.40 26.99 1.22
CA LYS A 106 15.89 25.61 1.13
C LYS A 106 16.52 25.20 2.46
N ALA A 107 16.10 24.08 3.01
CA ALA A 107 16.71 23.48 4.18
C ALA A 107 17.89 22.59 3.78
N ARG A 108 18.98 22.72 4.52
CA ARG A 108 20.04 21.71 4.59
C ARG A 108 20.07 21.14 5.99
N LEU A 109 19.88 19.83 6.09
CA LEU A 109 19.89 19.10 7.35
C LEU A 109 21.14 18.23 7.43
N ASN A 110 21.82 18.23 8.57
CA ASN A 110 22.91 17.31 8.86
C ASN A 110 22.70 16.62 10.20
N LEU A 111 23.19 15.38 10.29
CA LEU A 111 23.35 14.65 11.55
C LEU A 111 24.77 14.86 12.07
N GLU A 112 24.90 15.48 13.24
CA GLU A 112 26.17 15.81 13.88
C GLU A 112 26.34 15.00 15.17
N LYS A 113 27.60 14.65 15.48
CA LYS A 113 27.97 13.92 16.69
C LYS A 113 27.08 12.68 16.94
N PRO A 114 26.85 11.81 15.94
CA PRO A 114 26.09 10.58 16.16
C PRO A 114 26.76 9.72 17.23
N GLU A 115 25.98 9.24 18.17
CA GLU A 115 26.41 8.32 19.21
C GLU A 115 25.97 6.90 18.82
N LEU A 116 26.93 6.02 18.55
CA LEU A 116 26.69 4.65 18.09
C LEU A 116 27.15 3.62 19.11
N GLU A 117 26.40 2.52 19.19
CA GLU A 117 26.82 1.30 19.86
C GLU A 117 26.78 0.13 18.87
N VAL A 118 27.60 -0.89 19.10
CA VAL A 118 27.68 -2.10 18.27
C VAL A 118 27.45 -3.34 19.12
N THR A 119 26.82 -4.36 18.53
CA THR A 119 26.65 -5.65 19.20
C THR A 119 28.00 -6.34 19.42
N GLU A 120 28.14 -7.01 20.56
CA GLU A 120 29.34 -7.81 20.83
C GLU A 120 29.41 -9.04 19.91
N GLU A 121 28.25 -9.62 19.62
CA GLU A 121 28.07 -10.84 18.82
C GLU A 121 27.27 -10.57 17.54
N LYS A 122 27.30 -11.55 16.63
CA LYS A 122 26.45 -11.57 15.42
C LYS A 122 24.99 -11.74 15.84
N ILE A 123 24.10 -11.01 15.18
CA ILE A 123 22.65 -11.19 15.31
C ILE A 123 22.09 -11.58 13.96
N GLU A 124 21.35 -12.68 13.93
CA GLU A 124 20.60 -13.05 12.74
C GLU A 124 19.24 -12.36 12.75
N LEU A 125 19.10 -11.34 11.92
CA LEU A 125 17.86 -10.59 11.80
C LEU A 125 16.91 -11.26 10.81
N SER A 126 15.61 -11.09 11.04
CA SER A 126 14.60 -11.42 10.04
C SER A 126 14.88 -10.63 8.76
N LYS A 127 14.70 -11.27 7.60
CA LYS A 127 14.93 -10.63 6.31
C LYS A 127 13.61 -10.33 5.62
N GLY A 128 13.58 -9.31 4.77
CA GLY A 128 12.44 -9.05 3.91
C GLY A 128 12.20 -10.21 2.95
N GLU A 129 10.93 -10.54 2.73
CA GLU A 129 10.53 -11.58 1.79
C GLU A 129 10.52 -11.04 0.36
N LYS A 130 10.64 -11.93 -0.64
CA LYS A 130 10.40 -11.54 -2.03
C LYS A 130 8.92 -11.21 -2.17
N PRO A 131 8.55 -10.06 -2.77
CA PRO A 131 7.15 -9.72 -2.94
C PRO A 131 6.53 -10.67 -3.95
N PHE A 132 5.22 -10.90 -3.81
CA PHE A 132 4.48 -11.61 -4.84
C PHE A 132 4.32 -10.75 -6.09
N VAL A 133 4.25 -11.42 -7.24
CA VAL A 133 3.89 -10.80 -8.51
C VAL A 133 2.45 -11.17 -8.78
N TRP A 134 1.54 -10.20 -8.81
CA TRP A 134 0.09 -10.46 -8.93
C TRP A 134 -0.34 -10.89 -10.34
N GLY A 135 0.61 -11.22 -11.21
CA GLY A 135 0.41 -11.59 -12.61
C GLY A 135 1.00 -12.97 -12.91
N ARG A 136 0.90 -13.40 -14.17
CA ARG A 136 1.29 -14.76 -14.60
C ARG A 136 2.81 -15.01 -14.64
N LYS A 137 3.63 -13.96 -14.60
CA LYS A 137 5.09 -14.08 -14.77
C LYS A 137 5.78 -14.07 -13.41
N THR A 138 6.66 -15.04 -13.18
CA THR A 138 7.64 -14.97 -12.09
C THR A 138 8.69 -13.92 -12.40
N ILE A 139 8.93 -12.99 -11.49
CA ILE A 139 9.95 -11.95 -11.63
C ILE A 139 11.18 -12.36 -10.82
N GLU A 140 12.34 -12.39 -11.47
CA GLU A 140 13.61 -12.56 -10.77
C GLU A 140 14.06 -11.23 -10.16
N PHE A 141 14.06 -11.17 -8.83
CA PHE A 141 14.60 -10.04 -8.10
C PHE A 141 16.12 -10.12 -8.10
N LYS A 142 16.78 -9.25 -8.86
CA LYS A 142 18.23 -9.04 -8.73
C LYS A 142 18.52 -8.45 -7.37
N GLU A 143 19.37 -9.13 -6.60
CA GLU A 143 19.87 -8.55 -5.36
C GLU A 143 20.69 -7.29 -5.69
N THR A 144 20.39 -6.20 -4.98
CA THR A 144 21.17 -4.97 -5.09
C THR A 144 22.62 -5.19 -4.65
N GLU A 145 23.51 -4.27 -5.02
CA GLU A 145 24.91 -4.33 -4.60
C GLU A 145 25.03 -4.48 -3.08
N VAL A 146 25.87 -5.40 -2.62
CA VAL A 146 26.06 -5.66 -1.19
C VAL A 146 26.97 -4.57 -0.63
N LEU A 147 26.36 -3.55 -0.03
CA LEU A 147 27.08 -2.54 0.75
C LEU A 147 27.75 -3.16 1.99
N ASP A 148 28.81 -2.53 2.51
CA ASP A 148 29.43 -2.97 3.77
C ASP A 148 28.46 -2.88 4.96
N TYR A 149 27.55 -1.90 4.90
CA TYR A 149 26.48 -1.71 5.87
C TYR A 149 25.14 -1.57 5.15
N PHE A 150 24.10 -2.20 5.68
CA PHE A 150 22.72 -1.98 5.25
C PHE A 150 21.97 -1.13 6.29
N PRO A 151 21.28 -0.03 5.90
CA PRO A 151 21.11 0.48 4.54
C PRO A 151 22.28 1.36 4.05
N GLY A 152 23.34 1.53 4.86
CA GLY A 152 24.55 2.24 4.45
C GLY A 152 24.48 3.76 4.65
N LYS A 153 23.40 4.25 5.27
CA LYS A 153 23.17 5.66 5.61
C LYS A 153 22.42 5.77 6.93
N LEU A 154 22.79 6.74 7.76
CA LEU A 154 22.09 7.00 9.04
C LEU A 154 20.86 7.87 8.88
N PHE A 155 20.82 8.73 7.87
CA PHE A 155 19.64 9.54 7.55
C PHE A 155 19.65 9.98 6.09
N GLU A 156 18.49 10.40 5.61
CA GLU A 156 18.31 11.14 4.36
C GLU A 156 17.27 12.24 4.54
N SER A 157 17.30 13.23 3.66
CA SER A 157 16.32 14.32 3.69
C SER A 157 15.96 14.83 2.29
N HIS A 158 14.68 15.05 2.06
CA HIS A 158 14.14 15.57 0.81
C HIS A 158 13.22 16.76 1.10
N GLN A 159 13.26 17.80 0.27
CA GLN A 159 12.37 18.96 0.41
C GLN A 159 11.46 19.06 -0.81
N ILE A 160 10.15 19.07 -0.59
CA ILE A 160 9.12 19.37 -1.60
C ILE A 160 8.43 20.66 -1.18
N GLY A 161 8.51 21.68 -2.05
CA GLY A 161 7.98 23.01 -1.75
C GLY A 161 8.56 23.56 -0.45
N ASN A 162 7.71 23.75 0.55
CA ASN A 162 8.07 24.24 1.88
C ASN A 162 8.11 23.13 2.94
N THR A 163 8.04 21.86 2.57
CA THR A 163 8.03 20.73 3.50
C THR A 163 9.29 19.90 3.33
N VAL A 164 9.94 19.56 4.44
CA VAL A 164 11.14 18.71 4.49
C VAL A 164 10.78 17.40 5.16
N HIS A 165 11.05 16.32 4.44
CA HIS A 165 10.92 14.94 4.88
C HIS A 165 12.29 14.43 5.29
N VAL A 166 12.38 13.76 6.43
CA VAL A 166 13.61 13.16 6.94
C VAL A 166 13.33 11.73 7.33
N SER A 167 14.13 10.82 6.80
CA SER A 167 14.14 9.42 7.21
C SER A 167 15.43 9.16 7.97
N LEU A 168 15.30 8.71 9.22
CA LEU A 168 16.40 8.34 10.10
C LEU A 168 16.43 6.81 10.20
N PHE A 169 17.60 6.23 9.94
CA PHE A 169 17.87 4.79 10.01
C PHE A 169 18.73 4.50 11.25
N PRO A 170 18.11 4.39 12.43
CA PRO A 170 18.82 4.25 13.71
C PRO A 170 19.53 2.90 13.88
N MET A 171 19.50 2.03 12.88
CA MET A 171 20.12 0.72 12.90
C MET A 171 20.83 0.47 11.59
N GLN A 172 22.05 -0.05 11.66
CA GLN A 172 22.83 -0.52 10.51
C GLN A 172 23.26 -1.96 10.76
N VAL A 173 23.35 -2.75 9.70
CA VAL A 173 23.82 -4.14 9.77
C VAL A 173 25.09 -4.28 8.95
N GLU A 174 26.19 -4.64 9.60
CA GLU A 174 27.44 -4.96 8.91
C GLU A 174 27.26 -6.26 8.13
N THR A 175 27.31 -6.21 6.80
CA THR A 175 26.87 -7.33 5.94
C THR A 175 27.80 -8.54 6.03
N LYS A 176 29.09 -8.33 6.32
CA LYS A 176 30.10 -9.40 6.43
C LYS A 176 30.03 -10.14 7.76
N THR A 177 29.77 -9.44 8.87
CA THR A 177 29.83 -10.02 10.22
C THR A 177 28.44 -10.31 10.80
N GLY A 178 27.40 -9.64 10.30
CA GLY A 178 26.06 -9.64 10.88
C GLY A 178 25.97 -8.91 12.24
N LYS A 179 26.96 -8.06 12.57
CA LYS A 179 26.87 -7.19 13.75
C LYS A 179 25.93 -6.02 13.48
N VAL A 180 25.24 -5.59 14.53
CA VAL A 180 24.28 -4.49 14.46
C VAL A 180 24.87 -3.26 15.12
N LEU A 181 24.87 -2.15 14.40
CA LEU A 181 25.16 -0.83 14.94
C LEU A 181 23.83 -0.13 15.22
N ARG A 182 23.67 0.44 16.41
CA ARG A 182 22.50 1.26 16.76
C ARG A 182 22.90 2.69 17.07
N LEU A 183 22.14 3.64 16.55
CA LEU A 183 22.19 5.04 16.91
C LEU A 183 21.40 5.23 18.21
N ILE A 184 22.02 5.82 19.23
CA ILE A 184 21.38 6.10 20.52
C ILE A 184 21.14 7.59 20.75
N GLY A 185 21.81 8.45 19.98
CA GLY A 185 21.66 9.89 20.07
C GLY A 185 22.51 10.64 19.05
N GLY A 186 22.37 11.96 19.06
CA GLY A 186 23.13 12.84 18.20
C GLY A 186 22.58 14.26 18.24
N SER A 187 22.93 15.08 17.24
CA SER A 187 22.41 16.43 17.08
C SER A 187 22.03 16.70 15.63
N TRP A 188 20.83 17.19 15.40
CA TRP A 188 20.42 17.71 14.10
C TRP A 188 20.98 19.11 13.92
N SER A 189 21.55 19.44 12.76
CA SER A 189 21.82 20.82 12.38
C SER A 189 21.05 21.22 11.12
N LEU A 190 20.26 22.29 11.24
CA LEU A 190 19.46 22.84 10.17
C LEU A 190 20.03 24.20 9.75
N ARG A 191 20.23 24.37 8.45
CA ARG A 191 20.54 25.66 7.82
C ARG A 191 19.48 25.99 6.79
N LEU A 192 19.02 27.25 6.78
CA LEU A 192 18.06 27.74 5.79
C LEU A 192 18.80 28.66 4.81
N GLU A 193 18.78 28.28 3.54
CA GLU A 193 19.34 29.05 2.44
C GLU A 193 18.20 29.81 1.75
N GLN A 194 18.48 31.03 1.27
CA GLN A 194 17.56 31.68 0.34
C GLN A 194 17.53 30.88 -0.96
N SER A 195 16.34 30.49 -1.43
CA SER A 195 16.23 30.09 -2.83
C SER A 195 16.49 31.31 -3.71
N ARG A 196 17.09 31.12 -4.89
CA ARG A 196 17.24 32.21 -5.87
C ARG A 196 15.87 32.85 -6.14
N GLU A 197 15.90 34.18 -6.16
CA GLU A 197 14.87 35.24 -6.26
C GLU A 197 13.35 34.93 -6.36
N LYS A 198 12.60 35.87 -5.77
CA LYS A 198 11.15 36.03 -5.92
C LYS A 198 10.79 36.32 -7.38
N LYS A 199 10.54 35.28 -8.19
CA LYS A 199 9.82 35.47 -9.45
C LYS A 199 8.43 36.07 -9.16
N LYS A 200 7.97 36.99 -10.01
CA LYS A 200 6.54 37.32 -10.06
C LYS A 200 5.83 36.04 -10.47
N TRP A 201 5.04 35.49 -9.56
CA TRP A 201 4.25 34.30 -9.82
C TRP A 201 3.19 34.66 -10.85
N ALA A 202 3.09 33.87 -11.92
CA ALA A 202 1.89 33.87 -12.71
C ALA A 202 0.74 33.38 -11.82
N ARG A 203 -0.51 33.74 -12.14
CA ARG A 203 -1.68 33.19 -11.47
C ARG A 203 -2.45 32.37 -12.48
N TYR A 204 -2.32 31.06 -12.37
CA TYR A 204 -3.10 30.09 -13.10
C TYR A 204 -4.36 29.75 -12.33
N LYS A 205 -5.35 29.16 -13.02
CA LYS A 205 -6.43 28.46 -12.32
C LYS A 205 -5.87 27.23 -11.60
N PRO A 206 -6.49 26.80 -10.49
CA PRO A 206 -6.00 25.66 -9.70
C PRO A 206 -6.04 24.33 -10.46
N ALA A 207 -6.84 24.24 -11.53
CA ALA A 207 -7.02 23.04 -12.32
C ALA A 207 -6.90 23.30 -13.83
N LEU A 208 -6.43 22.29 -14.57
CA LEU A 208 -6.33 22.27 -16.03
C LEU A 208 -6.88 20.94 -16.57
N ILE A 209 -7.67 21.01 -17.63
CA ILE A 209 -8.00 19.85 -18.47
C ILE A 209 -7.14 19.93 -19.74
N ILE A 210 -6.36 18.86 -19.99
CA ILE A 210 -5.67 18.63 -21.26
C ILE A 210 -6.50 17.64 -22.06
N THR A 211 -6.75 17.95 -23.34
CA THR A 211 -7.57 17.11 -24.23
C THR A 211 -7.11 17.21 -25.68
N SER A 212 -7.66 16.42 -26.59
CA SER A 212 -7.49 16.63 -28.05
C SER A 212 -8.60 17.53 -28.60
N GLU A 213 -8.39 18.11 -29.79
CA GLU A 213 -9.44 18.90 -30.46
C GLU A 213 -10.73 18.09 -30.68
N LYS A 214 -10.59 16.78 -30.92
CA LYS A 214 -11.71 15.82 -31.09
C LYS A 214 -12.64 15.77 -29.88
N LEU A 215 -12.12 15.92 -28.67
CA LEU A 215 -12.88 15.80 -27.42
C LEU A 215 -13.18 17.16 -26.76
N LEU A 216 -12.89 18.27 -27.43
CA LEU A 216 -13.04 19.62 -26.88
C LEU A 216 -14.46 19.92 -26.38
N ALA A 217 -15.49 19.36 -27.02
CA ALA A 217 -16.89 19.51 -26.58
C ALA A 217 -17.13 18.85 -25.21
N GLY A 218 -16.68 17.61 -25.03
CA GLY A 218 -16.71 16.91 -23.74
C GLY A 218 -15.88 17.62 -22.68
N ALA A 219 -14.75 18.20 -23.08
CA ALA A 219 -13.86 18.93 -22.16
C ALA A 219 -14.54 20.17 -21.59
N LYS A 220 -15.28 20.91 -22.42
CA LYS A 220 -16.11 22.05 -21.99
C LYS A 220 -17.25 21.62 -21.07
N ALA A 221 -17.84 20.46 -21.30
CA ALA A 221 -18.85 19.90 -20.42
C ALA A 221 -18.27 19.54 -19.04
N LEU A 222 -17.08 18.92 -19.01
CA LEU A 222 -16.35 18.63 -17.76
C LEU A 222 -15.92 19.91 -17.03
N GLN A 223 -15.39 20.90 -17.75
CA GLN A 223 -15.07 22.22 -17.19
C GLN A 223 -16.29 22.88 -16.53
N THR A 224 -17.45 22.81 -17.19
CA THR A 224 -18.72 23.31 -16.65
C THR A 224 -19.12 22.54 -15.39
N PHE A 225 -18.98 21.20 -15.43
CA PHE A 225 -19.23 20.34 -14.27
C PHE A 225 -18.34 20.70 -13.07
N HIS A 226 -17.03 20.93 -13.25
CA HIS A 226 -16.13 21.38 -12.17
C HIS A 226 -16.60 22.68 -11.54
N LYS A 227 -17.01 23.65 -12.35
CA LYS A 227 -17.50 24.95 -11.87
C LYS A 227 -18.82 24.81 -11.11
N GLU A 228 -19.75 24.01 -11.61
CA GLU A 228 -21.08 23.84 -11.04
C GLU A 228 -21.07 23.01 -9.76
N PHE A 229 -20.37 21.87 -9.77
CA PHE A 229 -20.44 20.89 -8.69
C PHE A 229 -19.28 21.01 -7.70
N PHE A 230 -18.07 21.32 -8.16
CA PHE A 230 -16.89 21.44 -7.29
C PHE A 230 -16.55 22.88 -6.90
N LYS A 231 -17.16 23.87 -7.57
CA LYS A 231 -16.84 25.30 -7.41
C LYS A 231 -15.38 25.61 -7.71
N VAL A 232 -14.78 24.84 -8.62
CA VAL A 232 -13.40 25.00 -9.08
C VAL A 232 -13.39 25.55 -10.50
N GLU A 233 -12.71 26.67 -10.70
CA GLU A 233 -12.45 27.19 -12.05
C GLU A 233 -11.34 26.35 -12.70
N THR A 234 -11.57 25.84 -13.90
CA THR A 234 -10.65 24.95 -14.62
C THR A 234 -10.29 25.54 -15.97
N GLU A 235 -9.01 25.53 -16.33
CA GLU A 235 -8.54 25.91 -17.67
C GLU A 235 -8.65 24.75 -18.66
N LEU A 236 -8.65 25.06 -19.95
CA LEU A 236 -8.61 24.07 -21.04
C LEU A 236 -7.37 24.31 -21.89
N ALA A 237 -6.66 23.24 -22.23
CA ALA A 237 -5.60 23.25 -23.23
C ALA A 237 -5.76 22.01 -24.14
N THR A 238 -5.44 22.17 -25.43
CA THR A 238 -5.42 21.05 -26.35
C THR A 238 -3.99 20.52 -26.52
N VAL A 239 -3.83 19.22 -26.72
CA VAL A 239 -2.53 18.59 -27.01
C VAL A 239 -1.89 19.25 -28.22
N GLU A 240 -2.67 19.56 -29.25
CA GLU A 240 -2.25 20.22 -30.48
C GLU A 240 -1.67 21.62 -30.21
N SER A 241 -2.30 22.40 -29.32
CA SER A 241 -1.79 23.72 -28.92
C SER A 241 -0.47 23.61 -28.14
N ILE A 242 -0.38 22.66 -27.20
CA ILE A 242 0.84 22.43 -26.41
C ILE A 242 1.98 21.95 -27.31
N ALA A 243 1.70 21.01 -28.22
CA ALA A 243 2.66 20.47 -29.18
C ALA A 243 3.22 21.56 -30.09
N LYS A 244 2.42 22.57 -30.45
CA LYS A 244 2.86 23.70 -31.25
C LYS A 244 3.72 24.69 -30.47
N ASP A 245 3.31 25.04 -29.25
CA ASP A 245 3.83 26.23 -28.56
C ASP A 245 4.88 25.93 -27.47
N SER A 246 5.04 24.66 -27.06
CA SER A 246 5.96 24.27 -25.98
C SER A 246 7.23 23.61 -26.49
N SER A 247 8.34 23.84 -25.78
CA SER A 247 9.60 23.12 -25.98
C SER A 247 9.59 21.80 -25.21
N PRO A 248 10.18 20.71 -25.74
CA PRO A 248 10.29 19.45 -25.01
C PRO A 248 11.27 19.58 -23.82
N VAL A 249 11.08 18.77 -22.78
CA VAL A 249 12.11 18.57 -21.73
C VAL A 249 13.32 17.82 -22.27
N ASP A 250 14.46 17.93 -21.60
CA ASP A 250 15.65 17.14 -21.92
C ASP A 250 15.46 15.67 -21.49
N GLU A 251 16.03 14.73 -22.25
CA GLU A 251 15.87 13.28 -21.97
C GLU A 251 16.55 12.85 -20.68
N GLU A 252 17.59 13.57 -20.27
CA GLU A 252 18.33 13.36 -19.03
C GLU A 252 17.48 13.65 -17.77
N GLU A 253 16.36 14.36 -17.96
CA GLU A 253 15.39 14.62 -16.89
C GLU A 253 14.36 13.49 -16.73
N LEU A 254 14.32 12.53 -17.67
CA LEU A 254 13.40 11.40 -17.68
C LEU A 254 14.09 10.13 -17.15
N PRO A 255 13.33 9.17 -16.60
CA PRO A 255 13.90 7.90 -16.17
C PRO A 255 14.41 7.07 -17.34
N GLU A 256 15.09 5.96 -17.05
CA GLU A 256 15.48 5.01 -18.08
C GLU A 256 14.24 4.37 -18.72
N GLY A 257 14.18 4.40 -20.05
CA GLY A 257 13.02 3.95 -20.82
C GLY A 257 13.13 4.32 -22.29
N TYR A 258 12.00 4.68 -22.88
CA TYR A 258 11.86 5.04 -24.29
C TYR A 258 12.78 6.18 -24.71
N LYS A 259 13.70 5.87 -25.62
CA LYS A 259 14.51 6.87 -26.33
C LYS A 259 14.26 6.83 -27.82
N THR A 260 14.11 5.63 -28.39
CA THR A 260 13.86 5.45 -29.82
C THR A 260 12.76 4.42 -30.07
N PRO A 261 12.03 4.50 -31.20
CA PRO A 261 11.02 3.51 -31.57
C PRO A 261 11.55 2.08 -31.62
N GLU A 262 12.80 1.89 -32.06
CA GLU A 262 13.43 0.57 -32.23
C GLU A 262 13.62 -0.16 -30.89
N GLU A 263 13.79 0.57 -29.79
CA GLU A 263 13.90 -0.05 -28.46
C GLU A 263 12.59 -0.72 -28.03
N PHE A 264 11.45 -0.26 -28.56
CA PHE A 264 10.09 -0.69 -28.22
C PHE A 264 9.35 -1.32 -29.41
N GLU A 265 10.06 -1.67 -30.48
CA GLU A 265 9.49 -2.38 -31.63
C GLU A 265 8.85 -3.69 -31.17
N GLY A 266 7.62 -3.94 -31.63
CA GLY A 266 6.83 -5.10 -31.21
C GLY A 266 6.21 -4.98 -29.82
N ILE A 267 6.36 -3.84 -29.13
CA ILE A 267 5.75 -3.57 -27.82
C ILE A 267 4.72 -2.45 -27.89
N VAL A 268 5.14 -1.29 -28.40
CA VAL A 268 4.31 -0.09 -28.51
C VAL A 268 4.41 0.44 -29.94
N LYS A 269 3.28 0.82 -30.53
CA LYS A 269 3.22 1.47 -31.85
C LYS A 269 2.75 2.91 -31.73
N GLY A 270 3.27 3.78 -32.59
CA GLY A 270 2.73 5.13 -32.78
C GLY A 270 2.82 6.06 -31.56
N TYR A 271 3.70 5.78 -30.60
CA TYR A 271 3.86 6.61 -29.41
C TYR A 271 4.46 7.98 -29.78
N ASP A 272 3.70 9.05 -29.56
CA ASP A 272 4.14 10.43 -29.79
C ASP A 272 4.97 10.96 -28.61
N PHE A 273 6.22 10.49 -28.55
CA PHE A 273 7.15 10.84 -27.48
C PHE A 273 7.49 12.34 -27.45
N LEU A 274 7.59 13.00 -28.62
CA LEU A 274 7.91 14.41 -28.68
C LEU A 274 6.81 15.27 -28.04
N THR A 275 5.55 14.97 -28.33
CA THR A 275 4.41 15.65 -27.72
C THR A 275 4.34 15.37 -26.22
N ALA A 276 4.60 14.14 -25.77
CA ALA A 276 4.68 13.84 -24.35
C ALA A 276 5.74 14.71 -23.63
N LYS A 277 6.95 14.82 -24.17
CA LYS A 277 8.01 15.70 -23.61
C LYS A 277 7.59 17.17 -23.54
N LYS A 278 6.81 17.65 -24.52
CA LYS A 278 6.29 19.01 -24.55
C LYS A 278 5.21 19.25 -23.49
N ILE A 279 4.33 18.28 -23.26
CA ILE A 279 3.33 18.34 -22.17
C ILE A 279 4.02 18.36 -20.80
N ILE A 280 5.05 17.52 -20.58
CA ILE A 280 5.84 17.54 -19.32
C ILE A 280 6.43 18.93 -19.08
N SER A 281 7.08 19.51 -20.08
CA SER A 281 7.70 20.84 -20.00
C SER A 281 6.67 21.93 -19.69
N PHE A 282 5.54 21.90 -20.39
CA PHE A 282 4.43 22.83 -20.19
C PHE A 282 3.88 22.78 -18.76
N LEU A 283 3.66 21.59 -18.21
CA LEU A 283 3.14 21.40 -16.86
C LEU A 283 4.15 21.78 -15.78
N ARG A 284 5.42 21.38 -15.94
CA ARG A 284 6.51 21.75 -15.00
C ARG A 284 6.67 23.27 -14.91
N LYS A 285 6.67 23.96 -16.05
CA LYS A 285 6.74 25.42 -16.09
C LYS A 285 5.61 26.06 -15.29
N ARG A 286 4.36 25.60 -15.47
CA ARG A 286 3.21 26.13 -14.72
C ARG A 286 3.32 25.85 -13.22
N ALA A 287 3.69 24.63 -12.83
CA ALA A 287 3.89 24.28 -11.42
C ALA A 287 4.97 25.11 -10.74
N ASP A 288 6.05 25.43 -11.47
CA ASP A 288 7.12 26.29 -10.98
C ASP A 288 6.72 27.78 -10.91
N GLU A 289 5.78 28.21 -11.75
CA GLU A 289 5.31 29.60 -11.86
C GLU A 289 4.09 29.93 -10.98
N ASP A 290 3.34 28.93 -10.49
CA ASP A 290 2.21 29.08 -9.56
C ASP A 290 2.04 27.86 -8.61
N PRO A 291 2.21 28.01 -7.29
CA PRO A 291 2.03 26.91 -6.33
C PRO A 291 0.56 26.54 -6.11
N GLU A 292 -0.40 27.38 -6.54
CA GLU A 292 -1.83 27.09 -6.42
C GLU A 292 -2.32 26.21 -7.58
N PHE A 293 -1.55 26.07 -8.66
CA PHE A 293 -1.82 25.13 -9.73
C PHE A 293 -1.50 23.70 -9.25
N LYS A 294 -2.54 22.87 -9.13
CA LYS A 294 -2.43 21.56 -8.45
C LYS A 294 -3.00 20.39 -9.23
N TYR A 295 -4.06 20.60 -10.03
CA TYR A 295 -4.82 19.49 -10.62
C TYR A 295 -4.72 19.49 -12.16
N VAL A 296 -4.46 18.31 -12.72
CA VAL A 296 -4.42 18.08 -14.16
C VAL A 296 -5.32 16.89 -14.50
N VAL A 297 -6.32 17.13 -15.36
CA VAL A 297 -7.17 16.07 -15.90
C VAL A 297 -6.74 15.79 -17.34
N LEU A 298 -6.31 14.57 -17.63
CA LEU A 298 -6.02 14.12 -18.99
C LEU A 298 -7.30 13.50 -19.57
N MET A 299 -8.04 14.27 -20.36
CA MET A 299 -9.31 13.82 -20.92
C MET A 299 -9.11 13.31 -22.36
N GLY A 300 -8.75 12.03 -22.45
CA GLY A 300 -8.46 11.30 -23.69
C GLY A 300 -7.76 9.97 -23.43
N ASN A 301 -8.00 8.97 -24.29
CA ASN A 301 -7.18 7.75 -24.36
C ASN A 301 -5.75 8.06 -24.86
N SER A 302 -4.90 7.03 -24.97
CA SER A 302 -3.48 7.19 -25.34
C SER A 302 -3.22 7.69 -26.76
N GLU A 303 -4.18 7.56 -27.68
CA GLU A 303 -4.08 8.15 -29.02
C GLU A 303 -4.38 9.65 -29.02
N ASN A 304 -5.26 10.11 -28.13
CA ASN A 304 -5.63 11.53 -28.03
C ASN A 304 -4.61 12.32 -27.19
N ILE A 305 -4.10 11.71 -26.12
CA ILE A 305 -3.09 12.28 -25.24
C ILE A 305 -2.08 11.17 -24.97
N PRO A 306 -0.83 11.28 -25.45
CA PRO A 306 0.15 10.22 -25.25
C PRO A 306 0.34 9.95 -23.75
N PRO A 307 0.75 8.74 -23.35
CA PRO A 307 1.32 8.53 -22.03
C PRO A 307 2.51 9.46 -21.79
N SER A 308 2.80 9.80 -20.54
CA SER A 308 3.95 10.66 -20.24
C SER A 308 5.29 9.99 -20.55
N TYR A 309 5.39 8.67 -20.34
CA TYR A 309 6.60 7.92 -20.64
C TYR A 309 6.37 6.41 -20.70
N TYR A 310 7.24 5.72 -21.44
CA TYR A 310 7.38 4.27 -21.39
C TYR A 310 8.71 3.90 -20.75
N LEU A 311 8.65 3.04 -19.73
CA LEU A 311 9.80 2.61 -18.94
C LEU A 311 10.36 1.31 -19.50
N LEU A 312 11.66 1.09 -19.35
CA LEU A 312 12.32 -0.14 -19.79
C LEU A 312 13.09 -0.74 -18.62
N ASP A 313 12.81 -2.00 -18.32
CA ASP A 313 13.70 -2.80 -17.48
C ASP A 313 14.66 -3.59 -18.37
N LYS A 314 15.92 -3.14 -18.46
CA LYS A 314 16.99 -3.88 -19.14
C LYS A 314 17.61 -4.98 -18.28
N GLN A 315 17.30 -5.00 -16.98
CA GLN A 315 18.04 -5.78 -16.01
C GLN A 315 17.32 -7.06 -15.60
N ALA A 316 15.99 -7.11 -15.58
CA ALA A 316 15.31 -8.27 -14.99
C ALA A 316 15.05 -9.46 -15.94
N PHE A 317 15.33 -9.36 -17.25
CA PHE A 317 14.86 -10.36 -18.20
C PHE A 317 15.71 -10.45 -19.47
N ASP A 318 15.85 -11.65 -20.05
CA ASP A 318 16.22 -11.81 -21.47
C ASP A 318 15.10 -11.30 -22.41
N GLN A 319 13.95 -10.89 -21.86
CA GLN A 319 12.79 -10.29 -22.55
C GLN A 319 12.49 -8.89 -22.01
N LYS A 320 12.60 -7.85 -22.84
CA LYS A 320 12.29 -6.45 -22.46
C LYS A 320 10.92 -6.34 -21.78
N THR A 321 10.88 -5.94 -20.51
CA THR A 321 9.63 -5.59 -19.81
C THR A 321 9.46 -4.08 -19.84
N THR A 322 8.23 -3.63 -20.13
CA THR A 322 7.94 -2.21 -20.32
C THR A 322 6.81 -1.71 -19.43
N GLY A 323 7.03 -0.55 -18.83
CA GLY A 323 6.05 0.17 -18.03
C GLY A 323 5.43 1.33 -18.81
N VAL A 324 4.23 1.75 -18.45
CA VAL A 324 3.62 2.98 -18.97
C VAL A 324 3.14 3.84 -17.80
N THR A 325 3.29 5.16 -17.93
CA THR A 325 2.98 6.09 -16.83
C THR A 325 2.53 7.46 -17.30
N ASP A 326 1.69 8.12 -16.50
CA ASP A 326 1.38 9.56 -16.55
C ASP A 326 2.06 10.35 -15.43
N GLN A 327 2.74 9.69 -14.49
CA GLN A 327 3.40 10.33 -13.34
C GLN A 327 4.42 11.40 -13.75
N CYS A 328 5.04 11.30 -14.93
CA CYS A 328 5.97 12.33 -15.41
C CYS A 328 5.29 13.67 -15.74
N TYR A 329 3.99 13.67 -16.02
CA TYR A 329 3.23 14.91 -16.18
C TYR A 329 3.04 15.67 -14.86
N GLY A 330 3.01 14.94 -13.74
CA GLY A 330 2.80 15.50 -12.40
C GLY A 330 4.06 15.70 -11.58
N ALA A 331 5.23 15.29 -12.09
CA ALA A 331 6.43 15.16 -11.30
C ALA A 331 7.66 15.92 -11.84
N GLY A 332 8.58 16.23 -10.92
CA GLY A 332 9.89 16.80 -11.21
C GLY A 332 10.86 15.78 -11.81
N LYS A 333 12.15 15.96 -11.49
CA LYS A 333 13.25 15.17 -12.06
C LYS A 333 13.03 13.65 -11.91
N LEU A 334 13.32 12.90 -12.98
CA LEU A 334 13.15 11.44 -13.09
C LEU A 334 11.72 10.94 -12.77
N CYS A 335 10.74 11.86 -12.74
CA CYS A 335 9.36 11.55 -12.39
C CYS A 335 9.18 11.00 -10.96
N LEU A 336 10.05 11.39 -10.02
CA LEU A 336 10.03 10.92 -8.62
C LEU A 336 9.69 12.02 -7.60
N GLU A 337 9.42 13.23 -8.07
CA GLU A 337 9.06 14.37 -7.22
C GLU A 337 7.62 14.81 -7.53
N PRO A 338 6.59 14.17 -6.95
CA PRO A 338 5.19 14.48 -7.25
C PRO A 338 4.82 15.91 -6.80
N ARG A 339 4.29 16.71 -7.72
CA ARG A 339 3.93 18.14 -7.53
C ARG A 339 2.50 18.47 -7.96
N LEU A 340 2.02 17.86 -9.04
CA LEU A 340 0.65 18.05 -9.55
C LEU A 340 -0.09 16.72 -9.49
N ALA A 341 -1.32 16.74 -9.01
CA ALA A 341 -2.21 15.60 -9.08
C ALA A 341 -2.69 15.40 -10.51
N VAL A 342 -2.44 14.21 -11.06
CA VAL A 342 -2.76 13.88 -12.45
C VAL A 342 -3.71 12.69 -12.45
N GLY A 343 -4.90 12.89 -13.01
CA GLY A 343 -5.81 11.78 -13.27
C GLY A 343 -6.18 11.70 -14.74
N ARG A 344 -6.31 10.49 -15.27
CA ARG A 344 -6.71 10.25 -16.65
C ARG A 344 -8.16 9.80 -16.75
N LEU A 345 -8.89 10.43 -17.65
CA LEU A 345 -10.19 10.01 -18.14
C LEU A 345 -10.01 9.47 -19.57
N PRO A 346 -9.77 8.14 -19.74
CA PRO A 346 -9.31 7.56 -21.00
C PRO A 346 -10.47 7.39 -22.00
N PHE A 347 -11.12 8.49 -22.40
CA PHE A 347 -12.24 8.49 -23.33
C PHE A 347 -11.79 8.68 -24.78
N SER A 348 -12.51 8.08 -25.71
CA SER A 348 -12.27 8.22 -27.16
C SER A 348 -13.40 8.98 -27.88
N THR A 349 -14.52 9.22 -27.20
CA THR A 349 -15.70 9.93 -27.73
C THR A 349 -16.36 10.85 -26.70
N ASN A 350 -17.07 11.89 -27.17
CA ASN A 350 -17.86 12.77 -26.30
C ASN A 350 -19.07 12.06 -25.65
N GLU A 351 -19.53 10.96 -26.24
CA GLU A 351 -20.58 10.12 -25.64
C GLU A 351 -20.08 9.50 -24.34
N GLN A 352 -18.89 8.90 -24.34
CA GLN A 352 -18.29 8.33 -23.13
C GLN A 352 -18.09 9.38 -22.02
N VAL A 353 -17.67 10.60 -22.40
CA VAL A 353 -17.60 11.74 -21.46
C VAL A 353 -18.97 12.01 -20.84
N SER A 354 -20.03 12.02 -21.65
CA SER A 354 -21.40 12.26 -21.17
C SER A 354 -21.88 11.17 -20.21
N LYS A 355 -21.59 9.89 -20.51
CA LYS A 355 -21.87 8.74 -19.64
C LYS A 355 -21.17 8.89 -18.29
N TYR A 356 -19.89 9.22 -18.31
CA TYR A 356 -19.09 9.48 -17.11
C TYR A 356 -19.65 10.64 -16.27
N LEU A 357 -19.99 11.78 -16.89
CA LEU A 357 -20.55 12.92 -16.17
C LEU A 357 -21.91 12.61 -15.53
N ASN A 358 -22.74 11.77 -16.16
CA ASN A 358 -23.99 11.30 -15.56
C ASN A 358 -23.72 10.41 -14.33
N LYS A 359 -22.75 9.50 -14.44
CA LYS A 359 -22.26 8.68 -13.33
C LYS A 359 -21.71 9.52 -12.18
N ALA A 360 -20.94 10.57 -12.47
CA ALA A 360 -20.41 11.52 -11.48
C ALA A 360 -21.50 12.28 -10.75
N LYS A 361 -22.50 12.80 -11.48
CA LYS A 361 -23.68 13.45 -10.89
C LYS A 361 -24.44 12.51 -9.98
N LYS A 362 -24.59 11.25 -10.38
CA LYS A 362 -25.27 10.22 -9.58
C LYS A 362 -24.50 9.93 -8.29
N TRP A 363 -23.20 9.70 -8.40
CA TRP A 363 -22.33 9.51 -7.24
C TRP A 363 -22.43 10.70 -6.27
N LEU A 364 -22.36 11.94 -6.75
CA LEU A 364 -22.52 13.13 -5.91
C LEU A 364 -23.86 13.20 -5.16
N ARG A 365 -24.94 12.69 -5.76
CA ARG A 365 -26.28 12.63 -5.13
C ARG A 365 -26.41 11.49 -4.13
N ASN A 366 -25.80 10.34 -4.41
CA ASN A 366 -26.05 9.09 -3.69
C ASN A 366 -24.97 8.74 -2.67
N GLN A 367 -23.79 9.38 -2.72
CA GLN A 367 -22.65 9.05 -1.86
C GLN A 367 -22.94 9.13 -0.34
N GLU A 368 -23.83 10.03 0.09
CA GLU A 368 -24.22 10.13 1.51
C GLU A 368 -25.14 8.97 1.95
N GLN A 369 -25.72 8.25 0.98
CA GLN A 369 -26.58 7.08 1.19
C GLN A 369 -25.80 5.76 1.12
N ALA A 370 -24.47 5.80 1.02
CA ALA A 370 -23.64 4.60 1.07
C ALA A 370 -23.98 3.78 2.34
N GLU A 371 -24.30 2.50 2.15
CA GLU A 371 -24.56 1.58 3.25
C GLU A 371 -23.26 1.27 4.01
N ASN A 372 -22.17 1.17 3.26
CA ASN A 372 -20.85 0.84 3.76
C ASN A 372 -19.84 1.91 3.33
N GLU A 373 -18.89 2.24 4.21
CA GLU A 373 -17.80 3.14 3.81
C GLU A 373 -16.75 2.39 2.98
N LEU A 374 -16.54 1.11 3.30
CA LEU A 374 -15.48 0.27 2.74
C LEU A 374 -15.97 -1.15 2.47
N ALA A 375 -15.73 -1.66 1.25
CA ALA A 375 -15.78 -3.08 0.94
C ALA A 375 -14.37 -3.63 0.67
N LEU A 376 -14.05 -4.78 1.27
CA LEU A 376 -12.80 -5.50 1.09
C LEU A 376 -13.04 -6.75 0.25
N TYR A 377 -12.33 -6.88 -0.87
CA TYR A 377 -12.38 -8.04 -1.75
C TYR A 377 -11.01 -8.72 -1.73
N GLY A 378 -10.98 -10.03 -1.46
CA GLY A 378 -9.74 -10.77 -1.47
C GLY A 378 -9.93 -12.28 -1.34
N GLY A 379 -8.98 -13.03 -1.90
CA GLY A 379 -8.99 -14.48 -1.85
C GLY A 379 -7.59 -15.07 -1.79
N LYS A 380 -7.47 -16.32 -2.25
CA LYS A 380 -6.21 -17.03 -2.37
C LYS A 380 -5.55 -16.75 -3.72
N ALA A 381 -4.98 -15.55 -3.84
CA ALA A 381 -4.28 -15.12 -5.06
C ALA A 381 -3.02 -15.93 -5.40
N PHE A 382 -2.49 -16.75 -4.48
CA PHE A 382 -1.28 -17.55 -4.74
C PHE A 382 -1.47 -18.96 -4.20
N GLU A 383 -1.62 -19.92 -5.10
CA GLU A 383 -1.87 -21.34 -4.76
C GLU A 383 -0.80 -21.89 -3.81
N GLY A 384 0.48 -21.64 -4.12
CA GLY A 384 1.61 -22.11 -3.31
C GLY A 384 1.79 -21.41 -1.95
N SER A 385 1.03 -20.37 -1.65
CA SER A 385 1.06 -19.72 -0.33
C SER A 385 0.14 -20.47 0.63
N PRO A 386 0.56 -20.77 1.88
CA PRO A 386 -0.36 -21.28 2.89
C PRO A 386 -1.34 -20.20 3.39
N PHE A 387 -1.17 -18.95 2.97
CA PHE A 387 -1.98 -17.82 3.41
C PHE A 387 -2.96 -17.33 2.33
N TYR A 388 -4.11 -16.82 2.77
CA TYR A 388 -5.04 -16.07 1.92
C TYR A 388 -4.52 -14.64 1.74
N ILE A 389 -3.50 -14.49 0.91
CA ILE A 389 -2.73 -13.24 0.74
C ILE A 389 -3.62 -12.04 0.37
N GLY A 390 -4.67 -12.24 -0.44
CA GLY A 390 -5.60 -11.16 -0.78
C GLY A 390 -6.46 -10.71 0.41
N GLU A 391 -6.90 -11.66 1.23
CA GLU A 391 -7.62 -11.36 2.47
C GLU A 391 -6.70 -10.70 3.51
N LEU A 392 -5.51 -11.26 3.76
CA LEU A 392 -4.55 -10.69 4.71
C LEU A 392 -4.12 -9.28 4.32
N GLY A 393 -3.86 -9.03 3.04
CA GLY A 393 -3.46 -7.72 2.56
C GLY A 393 -4.55 -6.67 2.77
N THR A 394 -5.81 -6.97 2.44
CA THR A 394 -6.92 -6.04 2.68
C THR A 394 -7.19 -5.82 4.16
N LEU A 395 -7.02 -6.86 5.01
CA LEU A 395 -7.22 -6.78 6.46
C LEU A 395 -6.27 -5.81 7.16
N VAL A 396 -5.12 -5.47 6.56
CA VAL A 396 -4.19 -4.45 7.10
C VAL A 396 -4.89 -3.10 7.31
N THR A 397 -5.88 -2.79 6.49
CA THR A 397 -6.62 -1.49 6.55
C THR A 397 -7.59 -1.39 7.72
N VAL A 398 -8.06 -2.51 8.26
CA VAL A 398 -9.05 -2.57 9.36
C VAL A 398 -8.47 -3.06 10.68
N ASN A 399 -7.36 -3.79 10.63
CA ASN A 399 -6.73 -4.36 11.82
C ASN A 399 -5.88 -3.38 12.62
N ARG A 400 -5.63 -2.18 12.10
CA ARG A 400 -4.93 -1.11 12.84
C ARG A 400 -5.79 -0.62 13.99
N GLU A 401 -5.17 -0.36 15.14
CA GLU A 401 -5.88 0.17 16.32
C GLU A 401 -6.55 1.51 16.05
N SER A 402 -5.95 2.32 15.17
CA SER A 402 -6.46 3.63 14.73
C SER A 402 -7.55 3.55 13.66
N ALA A 403 -7.85 2.37 13.11
CA ALA A 403 -8.90 2.23 12.10
C ALA A 403 -10.26 2.59 12.70
N ASP A 404 -11.01 3.45 12.00
CA ASP A 404 -12.26 4.03 12.47
C ASP A 404 -13.32 4.12 11.34
N TRP A 405 -13.46 3.08 10.52
CA TRP A 405 -14.47 2.97 9.44
C TRP A 405 -15.91 2.90 9.97
N LYS A 406 -16.89 3.39 9.20
CA LYS A 406 -18.31 3.06 9.39
C LYS A 406 -18.71 1.93 8.44
N SER A 407 -19.30 0.86 8.97
CA SER A 407 -19.83 -0.27 8.22
C SER A 407 -18.89 -0.80 7.14
N THR A 408 -18.10 -1.80 7.47
CA THR A 408 -17.20 -2.48 6.53
C THR A 408 -17.81 -3.80 6.06
N ARG A 409 -17.77 -4.05 4.75
CA ARG A 409 -18.16 -5.33 4.16
C ARG A 409 -16.94 -6.13 3.72
N LYS A 410 -16.93 -7.43 3.98
CA LYS A 410 -15.88 -8.36 3.52
C LYS A 410 -16.46 -9.32 2.49
N HIS A 411 -15.81 -9.40 1.34
CA HIS A 411 -16.08 -10.33 0.24
C HIS A 411 -14.87 -11.24 0.09
N PHE A 412 -14.81 -12.25 0.96
CA PHE A 412 -13.65 -13.11 1.14
C PHE A 412 -13.93 -14.52 0.62
N GLN A 413 -12.92 -15.15 0.03
CA GLN A 413 -13.04 -16.50 -0.54
C GLN A 413 -13.44 -17.50 0.55
N THR A 414 -12.77 -17.42 1.70
CA THR A 414 -13.05 -18.24 2.89
C THR A 414 -14.46 -18.05 3.46
N GLU A 415 -15.14 -16.96 3.07
CA GLU A 415 -16.51 -16.62 3.47
C GLU A 415 -17.54 -16.95 2.37
N GLY A 416 -17.11 -17.53 1.25
CA GLY A 416 -17.96 -17.84 0.10
C GLY A 416 -18.57 -16.62 -0.58
N SER A 417 -18.07 -15.42 -0.28
CA SER A 417 -18.57 -14.13 -0.79
C SER A 417 -17.63 -13.47 -1.79
N PHE A 418 -16.57 -14.16 -2.20
CA PHE A 418 -15.67 -13.71 -3.26
C PHE A 418 -15.95 -14.51 -4.54
N SER A 419 -16.75 -13.94 -5.44
CA SER A 419 -17.25 -14.62 -6.65
C SER A 419 -17.52 -13.64 -7.79
N ARG A 420 -17.71 -14.16 -9.01
CA ARG A 420 -18.14 -13.37 -10.18
C ARG A 420 -19.43 -12.59 -9.90
N PHE A 421 -20.35 -13.14 -9.12
CA PHE A 421 -21.61 -12.48 -8.78
C PHE A 421 -21.39 -11.19 -7.98
N GLU A 422 -20.53 -11.24 -6.97
CA GLU A 422 -20.20 -10.05 -6.16
C GLU A 422 -19.35 -9.04 -6.95
N LEU A 423 -18.48 -9.49 -7.86
CA LEU A 423 -17.79 -8.59 -8.80
C LEU A 423 -18.76 -7.89 -9.76
N LYS A 424 -19.82 -8.58 -10.23
CA LYS A 424 -20.87 -7.95 -11.04
C LYS A 424 -21.63 -6.88 -10.27
N LYS A 425 -21.91 -7.09 -8.98
CA LYS A 425 -22.53 -6.05 -8.13
C LYS A 425 -21.64 -4.83 -7.94
N LEU A 426 -20.33 -5.02 -7.78
CA LEU A 426 -19.35 -3.94 -7.80
C LEU A 426 -19.45 -3.15 -9.10
N ALA A 427 -19.35 -3.83 -10.24
CA ALA A 427 -19.37 -3.20 -11.55
C ALA A 427 -20.73 -2.57 -11.91
N SER A 428 -21.85 -3.08 -11.38
CA SER A 428 -23.19 -2.49 -11.61
C SER A 428 -23.52 -1.33 -10.66
N GLY A 429 -22.70 -1.09 -9.63
CA GLY A 429 -22.98 -0.13 -8.55
C GLY A 429 -24.05 -0.61 -7.56
N GLU A 430 -24.34 -1.92 -7.54
CA GLU A 430 -25.18 -2.56 -6.51
C GLU A 430 -24.40 -2.80 -5.22
N GLU A 431 -23.08 -2.87 -5.27
CA GLU A 431 -22.25 -2.76 -4.06
C GLU A 431 -22.37 -1.32 -3.53
N LYS A 432 -23.11 -1.15 -2.43
CA LYS A 432 -23.40 0.14 -1.81
C LYS A 432 -22.25 0.66 -0.92
N SER A 433 -21.02 0.37 -1.33
CA SER A 433 -19.80 0.86 -0.68
C SER A 433 -19.24 2.07 -1.41
N SER A 434 -18.84 3.11 -0.67
CA SER A 434 -18.20 4.28 -1.25
C SER A 434 -16.80 3.99 -1.80
N LEU A 435 -16.05 3.15 -1.09
CA LEU A 435 -14.70 2.72 -1.43
C LEU A 435 -14.69 1.19 -1.51
N VAL A 436 -14.10 0.68 -2.58
CA VAL A 436 -13.81 -0.74 -2.74
C VAL A 436 -12.30 -0.92 -2.75
N TYR A 437 -11.80 -1.80 -1.89
CA TYR A 437 -10.41 -2.22 -1.89
C TYR A 437 -10.30 -3.69 -2.31
N TYR A 438 -9.69 -3.93 -3.47
CA TYR A 438 -9.63 -5.24 -4.11
C TYR A 438 -8.19 -5.75 -4.20
N LEU A 439 -7.94 -6.99 -3.78
CA LEU A 439 -6.68 -7.71 -3.93
C LEU A 439 -6.93 -9.11 -4.49
N ASP A 440 -6.67 -9.29 -5.78
CA ASP A 440 -6.54 -10.59 -6.45
C ASP A 440 -5.92 -10.38 -7.84
N HIS A 441 -5.80 -11.43 -8.64
CA HIS A 441 -5.27 -11.36 -9.99
C HIS A 441 -6.05 -10.41 -10.92
N GLY A 442 -5.31 -9.88 -11.89
CA GLY A 442 -5.82 -9.08 -13.01
C GLY A 442 -5.05 -9.43 -14.28
N LEU A 443 -5.70 -9.31 -15.43
CA LEU A 443 -5.10 -9.56 -16.75
C LEU A 443 -5.32 -8.39 -17.71
N GLY A 444 -5.51 -7.19 -17.18
CA GLY A 444 -5.90 -6.02 -17.96
C GLY A 444 -7.39 -6.02 -18.21
N ASN A 445 -7.90 -6.91 -19.06
CA ASN A 445 -9.31 -6.97 -19.47
C ASN A 445 -10.19 -7.89 -18.61
N ARG A 446 -9.66 -8.42 -17.49
CA ARG A 446 -10.37 -9.32 -16.57
C ARG A 446 -10.01 -9.05 -15.11
N LEU A 447 -11.01 -9.12 -14.24
CA LEU A 447 -10.90 -9.00 -12.78
C LEU A 447 -11.38 -10.32 -12.15
N PHE A 448 -10.50 -10.98 -11.40
CA PHE A 448 -10.71 -12.33 -10.89
C PHE A 448 -11.36 -12.38 -9.50
N ALA A 449 -12.01 -13.50 -9.23
CA ALA A 449 -12.39 -13.92 -7.89
C ALA A 449 -12.09 -15.41 -7.78
N GLY A 450 -10.85 -15.73 -7.40
CA GLY A 450 -10.33 -17.09 -7.53
C GLY A 450 -10.33 -17.54 -9.00
N ASP A 451 -11.03 -18.64 -9.30
CA ASP A 451 -11.11 -19.20 -10.65
C ASP A 451 -12.14 -18.51 -11.56
N GLU A 452 -12.99 -17.65 -10.99
CA GLU A 452 -14.01 -16.92 -11.75
C GLU A 452 -13.53 -15.50 -12.09
N PHE A 453 -14.17 -14.83 -13.06
CA PHE A 453 -13.86 -13.43 -13.39
C PHE A 453 -15.05 -12.69 -14.01
N ILE A 454 -14.97 -11.36 -13.97
CA ILE A 454 -15.70 -10.47 -14.89
C ILE A 454 -14.74 -9.89 -15.92
N SER A 455 -15.23 -9.69 -17.14
CA SER A 455 -14.46 -9.15 -18.26
C SER A 455 -14.78 -7.67 -18.53
N ALA A 456 -13.90 -6.98 -19.26
CA ALA A 456 -14.17 -5.62 -19.73
C ALA A 456 -15.43 -5.56 -20.61
N ASN A 457 -15.70 -6.58 -21.42
CA ASN A 457 -16.94 -6.71 -22.19
C ASN A 457 -18.18 -6.83 -21.29
N ASP A 458 -18.11 -7.64 -20.22
CA ASP A 458 -19.20 -7.74 -19.25
C ASP A 458 -19.52 -6.34 -18.70
N ILE A 459 -18.50 -5.58 -18.27
CA ILE A 459 -18.63 -4.25 -17.65
C ILE A 459 -19.18 -3.22 -18.64
N LEU A 460 -18.65 -3.16 -19.87
CA LEU A 460 -19.09 -2.22 -20.90
C LEU A 460 -20.55 -2.41 -21.31
N SER A 461 -21.08 -3.62 -21.16
CA SER A 461 -22.48 -3.95 -21.44
C SER A 461 -23.45 -3.60 -20.30
N MET A 462 -22.96 -3.19 -19.13
CA MET A 462 -23.81 -2.93 -17.96
C MET A 462 -24.52 -1.58 -18.04
N GLU A 463 -25.82 -1.60 -17.75
CA GLU A 463 -26.65 -0.41 -17.63
C GLU A 463 -26.67 0.14 -16.20
N SER A 464 -26.74 1.46 -16.05
CA SER A 464 -26.85 2.10 -14.74
C SER A 464 -28.26 1.93 -14.16
N LYS A 465 -28.37 1.38 -12.94
CA LYS A 465 -29.64 1.30 -12.18
C LYS A 465 -29.88 2.56 -11.37
N GLU A 466 -31.10 3.08 -11.24
CA GLU A 466 -31.37 4.38 -10.59
C GLU A 466 -30.75 4.55 -9.19
N ASP A 467 -30.79 3.50 -8.38
CA ASP A 467 -30.25 3.47 -7.01
C ASP A 467 -28.75 3.14 -6.95
N ALA A 468 -28.08 2.91 -8.08
CA ALA A 468 -26.66 2.54 -8.11
C ALA A 468 -25.76 3.59 -7.44
N LEU A 469 -24.73 3.11 -6.75
CA LEU A 469 -23.65 3.91 -6.19
C LEU A 469 -22.35 3.53 -6.91
N PRO A 470 -21.86 4.35 -7.86
CA PRO A 470 -20.58 4.10 -8.51
C PRO A 470 -19.42 4.21 -7.50
N PRO A 471 -18.67 3.15 -7.17
CA PRO A 471 -17.63 3.21 -6.15
C PRO A 471 -16.36 3.91 -6.66
N LEU A 472 -15.51 4.34 -5.74
CA LEU A 472 -14.07 4.45 -5.98
C LEU A 472 -13.45 3.06 -5.81
N VAL A 473 -12.73 2.58 -6.81
CA VAL A 473 -12.07 1.27 -6.76
C VAL A 473 -10.56 1.45 -6.60
N VAL A 474 -10.00 0.88 -5.55
CA VAL A 474 -8.56 0.76 -5.34
C VAL A 474 -8.20 -0.72 -5.48
N SER A 475 -7.23 -1.03 -6.33
CA SER A 475 -7.03 -2.42 -6.76
C SER A 475 -5.57 -2.77 -6.88
N VAL A 476 -5.14 -3.75 -6.09
CA VAL A 476 -3.85 -4.44 -6.24
C VAL A 476 -4.09 -5.60 -7.19
N SER A 477 -4.04 -5.31 -8.49
CA SER A 477 -4.19 -6.29 -9.55
C SER A 477 -3.41 -5.87 -10.80
N CYS A 478 -2.87 -6.84 -11.54
CA CYS A 478 -2.01 -6.56 -12.68
C CYS A 478 -2.77 -5.99 -13.87
N ILE A 479 -2.18 -4.97 -14.50
CA ILE A 479 -2.56 -4.40 -15.82
C ILE A 479 -3.99 -3.80 -15.86
N ASN A 480 -4.78 -3.92 -14.80
CA ASN A 480 -6.18 -3.48 -14.80
C ASN A 480 -6.34 -1.96 -14.81
N ALA A 481 -5.28 -1.17 -14.60
CA ALA A 481 -5.26 0.28 -14.85
C ALA A 481 -4.57 0.67 -16.16
N ALA A 482 -4.28 -0.28 -17.07
CA ALA A 482 -3.69 0.07 -18.37
C ALA A 482 -4.61 1.04 -19.11
N PHE A 483 -4.05 2.13 -19.61
CA PHE A 483 -4.77 3.19 -20.33
C PHE A 483 -4.19 3.45 -21.73
N ASP A 484 -3.19 2.63 -22.10
CA ASP A 484 -2.46 2.70 -23.35
C ASP A 484 -2.87 1.60 -24.34
N GLU A 485 -4.10 1.11 -24.22
CA GLU A 485 -4.56 -0.10 -24.89
C GLU A 485 -4.53 0.04 -26.42
N GLU A 486 -4.65 1.26 -26.95
CA GLU A 486 -4.57 1.55 -28.38
C GLU A 486 -3.14 1.51 -28.94
N LEU A 487 -2.12 1.72 -28.09
CA LEU A 487 -0.70 1.71 -28.49
C LEU A 487 -0.04 0.33 -28.31
N LEU A 488 -0.63 -0.54 -27.47
CA LEU A 488 -0.10 -1.88 -27.17
C LEU A 488 -0.14 -2.85 -28.36
N VAL A 489 0.99 -3.54 -28.61
CA VAL A 489 1.12 -4.61 -29.62
C VAL A 489 1.71 -5.92 -29.07
N ASP A 490 2.27 -5.93 -27.85
CA ASP A 490 2.96 -7.09 -27.22
C ASP A 490 2.03 -8.22 -26.71
N GLY A 491 0.72 -8.05 -26.82
CA GLY A 491 -0.25 -9.01 -26.28
C GLY A 491 -0.30 -9.07 -24.75
N SER A 492 0.23 -8.05 -24.05
CA SER A 492 0.14 -7.92 -22.58
C SER A 492 -1.28 -8.08 -22.05
N MET A 493 -2.28 -7.60 -22.80
CA MET A 493 -3.68 -8.02 -22.64
C MET A 493 -4.00 -9.14 -23.63
N THR A 494 -4.10 -10.37 -23.12
CA THR A 494 -4.43 -11.55 -23.93
C THR A 494 -5.93 -11.59 -24.27
N GLU A 495 -6.29 -12.26 -25.38
CA GLU A 495 -7.70 -12.59 -25.71
C GLU A 495 -8.61 -11.34 -25.80
N ARG A 496 -8.08 -10.23 -26.32
CA ARG A 496 -8.79 -8.93 -26.43
C ARG A 496 -10.11 -9.02 -27.19
N GLU A 497 -10.19 -9.87 -28.19
CA GLU A 497 -11.41 -10.08 -28.98
C GLU A 497 -12.52 -10.74 -28.16
N GLN A 498 -12.16 -11.64 -27.23
CA GLN A 498 -13.11 -12.39 -26.43
C GLN A 498 -13.58 -11.62 -25.20
N TRP A 499 -12.64 -11.03 -24.45
CA TRP A 499 -12.91 -10.44 -23.12
C TRP A 499 -12.93 -8.92 -23.09
N GLY A 500 -12.61 -8.29 -24.22
CA GLY A 500 -12.63 -6.84 -24.38
C GLY A 500 -11.26 -6.26 -24.66
N SER A 501 -11.27 -5.15 -25.40
CA SER A 501 -10.08 -4.50 -25.93
C SER A 501 -9.49 -3.42 -25.03
N VAL A 502 -10.08 -3.19 -23.86
CA VAL A 502 -9.65 -2.18 -22.87
C VAL A 502 -9.42 -2.84 -21.51
N SER A 503 -8.73 -2.15 -20.62
CA SER A 503 -8.57 -2.60 -19.25
C SER A 503 -9.89 -2.52 -18.45
N VAL A 504 -9.95 -3.25 -17.34
CA VAL A 504 -11.07 -3.21 -16.38
C VAL A 504 -11.28 -1.80 -15.85
N GLY A 505 -10.21 -1.08 -15.49
CA GLY A 505 -10.29 0.30 -15.02
C GLY A 505 -10.87 1.23 -16.09
N THR A 506 -10.40 1.12 -17.33
CA THR A 506 -10.97 1.84 -18.47
C THR A 506 -12.44 1.48 -18.70
N ALA A 507 -12.81 0.20 -18.65
CA ALA A 507 -14.18 -0.26 -18.83
C ALA A 507 -15.13 0.26 -17.74
N LEU A 508 -14.69 0.26 -16.48
CA LEU A 508 -15.45 0.78 -15.34
C LEU A 508 -15.74 2.28 -15.49
N LEU A 509 -14.84 3.06 -16.08
CA LEU A 509 -15.07 4.48 -16.35
C LEU A 509 -15.95 4.71 -17.57
N ARG A 510 -15.73 3.97 -18.67
CA ARG A 510 -16.42 4.14 -19.97
C ARG A 510 -17.87 3.63 -19.99
N SER A 511 -18.20 2.65 -19.16
CA SER A 511 -19.56 2.06 -19.08
C SER A 511 -20.60 3.05 -18.52
N ASP A 512 -21.89 2.76 -18.75
CA ASP A 512 -22.99 3.50 -18.13
C ASP A 512 -23.10 3.20 -16.63
N ALA A 513 -22.92 1.93 -16.25
CA ALA A 513 -22.64 1.52 -14.88
C ALA A 513 -21.15 1.69 -14.53
N GLY A 514 -20.61 1.02 -13.52
CA GLY A 514 -19.19 0.99 -13.21
C GLY A 514 -18.76 1.93 -12.08
N ALA A 515 -17.48 2.27 -12.07
CA ALA A 515 -16.84 3.06 -11.02
C ALA A 515 -16.72 4.54 -11.41
N ILE A 516 -16.56 5.41 -10.39
CA ILE A 516 -16.32 6.84 -10.62
C ILE A 516 -14.83 7.18 -10.77
N ALA A 517 -13.98 6.32 -10.23
CA ALA A 517 -12.54 6.38 -10.32
C ALA A 517 -11.95 4.97 -10.05
N TYR A 518 -10.78 4.71 -10.60
CA TYR A 518 -10.02 3.48 -10.45
C TYR A 518 -8.56 3.82 -10.20
N LEU A 519 -7.98 3.28 -9.12
CA LEU A 519 -6.56 3.39 -8.80
C LEU A 519 -5.93 1.99 -8.79
N GLY A 520 -4.90 1.76 -9.59
CA GLY A 520 -4.24 0.46 -9.66
C GLY A 520 -3.06 0.46 -10.63
N SER A 521 -2.58 -0.73 -10.99
CA SER A 521 -1.37 -0.89 -11.81
C SER A 521 -1.64 -0.97 -13.32
N THR A 522 -0.86 -0.24 -14.12
CA THR A 522 -0.88 -0.26 -15.59
C THR A 522 -0.19 -1.48 -16.17
N ARG A 523 0.67 -2.13 -15.37
CA ARG A 523 1.43 -3.34 -15.70
C ARG A 523 1.42 -4.30 -14.51
N GLU A 524 2.31 -5.30 -14.52
CA GLU A 524 2.47 -6.25 -13.43
C GLU A 524 2.70 -5.53 -12.10
N GLY A 525 1.76 -5.70 -11.16
CA GLY A 525 1.85 -5.19 -9.81
C GLY A 525 2.74 -6.10 -8.96
N LEU A 526 3.61 -5.48 -8.17
CA LEU A 526 4.42 -6.13 -7.14
C LEU A 526 3.80 -5.86 -5.77
N GLY A 527 3.84 -6.80 -4.84
CA GLY A 527 3.57 -6.52 -3.43
C GLY A 527 3.06 -7.70 -2.65
N SER A 528 3.22 -7.66 -1.35
CA SER A 528 2.73 -8.69 -0.45
C SER A 528 2.51 -8.13 0.96
N PRO A 529 1.59 -8.71 1.75
CA PRO A 529 1.67 -8.60 3.20
C PRO A 529 2.92 -9.34 3.65
N GLU A 530 3.64 -8.76 4.59
CA GLU A 530 4.75 -9.43 5.26
C GLU A 530 4.22 -10.09 6.52
N THR A 531 4.34 -11.42 6.59
CA THR A 531 3.74 -12.20 7.67
C THR A 531 4.78 -12.91 8.51
N GLU A 532 4.49 -13.08 9.79
CA GLU A 532 5.17 -14.02 10.68
C GLU A 532 4.13 -14.87 11.41
N VAL A 533 4.52 -16.08 11.80
CA VAL A 533 3.68 -16.95 12.64
C VAL A 533 4.34 -17.07 14.02
N ASP A 534 3.58 -16.83 15.09
CA ASP A 534 4.07 -16.98 16.47
C ASP A 534 3.92 -18.41 17.03
N GLU A 535 4.51 -18.67 18.20
CA GLU A 535 4.46 -19.97 18.92
C GLU A 535 3.07 -20.49 19.25
N ASN A 536 2.06 -19.63 19.19
CA ASN A 536 0.66 -19.97 19.40
C ASN A 536 -0.12 -20.05 18.06
N GLY A 537 0.58 -20.06 16.93
CA GLY A 537 0.01 -20.12 15.59
C GLY A 537 -0.53 -18.81 15.05
N ASN A 538 -0.46 -17.69 15.78
CA ASN A 538 -1.03 -16.45 15.30
C ASN A 538 -0.23 -15.90 14.11
N VAL A 539 -0.93 -15.59 13.02
CA VAL A 539 -0.37 -14.87 11.87
C VAL A 539 -0.37 -13.38 12.19
N GLU A 540 0.81 -12.77 12.20
CA GLU A 540 1.03 -11.34 12.39
C GLU A 540 1.45 -10.71 11.07
N VAL A 541 0.69 -9.74 10.57
CA VAL A 541 1.10 -8.93 9.42
C VAL A 541 1.99 -7.79 9.94
N LEU A 542 3.28 -7.84 9.62
CA LEU A 542 4.28 -6.86 10.05
C LEU A 542 4.19 -5.55 9.26
N GLY A 543 3.66 -5.61 8.04
CA GLY A 543 3.59 -4.51 7.09
C GLY A 543 3.23 -5.01 5.71
N THR A 544 3.33 -4.12 4.74
CA THR A 544 3.08 -4.41 3.33
C THR A 544 4.20 -3.84 2.46
N THR A 545 4.39 -4.42 1.28
CA THR A 545 5.44 -4.05 0.32
C THR A 545 4.87 -3.57 -1.01
N HIS A 546 5.66 -2.76 -1.72
CA HIS A 546 5.41 -2.33 -3.11
C HIS A 546 3.97 -1.79 -3.33
N ALA A 547 3.25 -2.27 -4.35
CA ALA A 547 1.94 -1.74 -4.74
C ALA A 547 0.91 -1.90 -3.62
N LEU A 548 1.00 -2.98 -2.83
CA LEU A 548 0.15 -3.15 -1.66
C LEU A 548 0.42 -2.03 -0.64
N GLN A 549 1.69 -1.72 -0.36
CA GLN A 549 2.04 -0.63 0.56
C GLN A 549 1.60 0.76 0.07
N LEU A 550 1.77 1.02 -1.24
CA LEU A 550 1.34 2.26 -1.87
C LEU A 550 -0.18 2.41 -1.76
N LEU A 551 -0.93 1.38 -2.16
CA LEU A 551 -2.39 1.43 -2.18
C LEU A 551 -3.00 1.37 -0.77
N ASP A 552 -2.37 0.70 0.20
CA ASP A 552 -2.72 0.83 1.63
C ASP A 552 -2.58 2.27 2.11
N GLY A 553 -1.50 2.95 1.71
CA GLY A 553 -1.28 4.36 2.00
C GLY A 553 -2.39 5.23 1.42
N PHE A 554 -2.86 4.94 0.20
CA PHE A 554 -3.99 5.63 -0.39
C PHE A 554 -5.29 5.40 0.40
N VAL A 555 -5.59 4.17 0.78
CA VAL A 555 -6.79 3.85 1.58
C VAL A 555 -6.73 4.53 2.96
N GLU A 556 -5.56 4.57 3.59
CA GLU A 556 -5.36 5.32 4.84
C GLU A 556 -5.54 6.83 4.64
N ASN A 557 -4.94 7.40 3.59
CA ASN A 557 -5.10 8.82 3.25
C ASN A 557 -6.56 9.16 2.94
N TYR A 558 -7.29 8.30 2.22
CA TYR A 558 -8.74 8.44 2.01
C TYR A 558 -9.47 8.50 3.36
N ARG A 559 -9.10 7.60 4.28
CA ARG A 559 -9.72 7.55 5.60
C ARG A 559 -9.37 8.74 6.46
N ILE A 560 -8.20 9.37 6.36
CA ILE A 560 -7.82 10.55 7.17
C ILE A 560 -8.12 11.89 6.48
N GLY A 561 -8.28 11.89 5.17
CA GLY A 561 -8.32 13.05 4.27
C GLY A 561 -9.63 13.83 4.23
N LYS A 562 -9.93 14.57 5.31
CA LYS A 562 -11.18 15.35 5.40
C LYS A 562 -11.13 16.59 4.49
N GLY A 563 -12.06 16.66 3.55
CA GLY A 563 -12.22 17.84 2.67
C GLY A 563 -11.15 17.96 1.59
N GLN A 564 -10.46 16.85 1.32
CA GLN A 564 -9.51 16.69 0.22
C GLN A 564 -10.22 16.16 -1.03
N ASN A 565 -9.54 16.29 -2.18
CA ASN A 565 -9.91 15.65 -3.43
C ASN A 565 -9.06 14.40 -3.68
N LEU A 566 -9.46 13.51 -4.60
CA LEU A 566 -8.72 12.28 -4.92
C LEU A 566 -7.26 12.55 -5.29
N GLY A 567 -7.01 13.62 -6.04
CA GLY A 567 -5.66 14.03 -6.42
C GLY A 567 -4.77 14.43 -5.24
N ASP A 568 -5.36 14.97 -4.17
CA ASP A 568 -4.61 15.30 -2.95
C ASP A 568 -4.12 14.00 -2.27
N LEU A 569 -5.01 13.01 -2.20
CA LEU A 569 -4.70 11.70 -1.62
C LEU A 569 -3.62 10.99 -2.42
N GLU A 570 -3.69 11.02 -3.75
CA GLU A 570 -2.71 10.42 -4.63
C GLU A 570 -1.33 11.05 -4.41
N ILE A 571 -1.22 12.38 -4.45
CA ILE A 571 0.04 13.09 -4.19
C ILE A 571 0.60 12.75 -2.81
N GLU A 572 -0.22 12.80 -1.76
CA GLU A 572 0.19 12.49 -0.40
C GLU A 572 0.69 11.04 -0.31
N THR A 573 0.04 10.10 -1.00
CA THR A 573 0.43 8.70 -1.05
C THR A 573 1.76 8.49 -1.76
N LEU A 574 1.93 9.10 -2.94
CA LEU A 574 3.18 9.02 -3.71
C LEU A 574 4.36 9.62 -2.93
N GLN A 575 4.15 10.75 -2.25
CA GLN A 575 5.15 11.36 -1.36
C GLN A 575 5.44 10.47 -0.16
N GLN A 576 4.43 9.87 0.45
CA GLN A 576 4.63 8.96 1.57
C GLN A 576 5.45 7.75 1.15
N TYR A 577 5.10 7.12 0.03
CA TYR A 577 5.76 5.94 -0.52
C TYR A 577 7.23 6.23 -0.85
N SER A 578 7.50 7.30 -1.59
CA SER A 578 8.86 7.64 -2.05
C SER A 578 9.76 8.25 -0.97
N LEU A 579 9.20 8.92 0.06
CA LEU A 579 9.99 9.72 1.01
C LEU A 579 9.90 9.29 2.47
N THR A 580 8.82 8.61 2.89
CA THR A 580 8.53 8.40 4.33
C THR A 580 8.17 6.97 4.73
N GLN A 581 8.06 6.06 3.76
CA GLN A 581 7.84 4.63 4.02
C GLN A 581 9.14 3.82 3.99
N GLY A 582 10.27 4.45 3.63
CA GLY A 582 11.59 3.82 3.66
C GLY A 582 11.89 2.97 2.43
N ASN A 583 11.10 3.14 1.37
CA ASN A 583 11.35 2.53 0.08
C ASN A 583 12.58 3.16 -0.58
N ASP A 584 13.47 2.31 -1.06
CA ASP A 584 14.65 2.78 -1.76
C ASP A 584 14.32 3.02 -3.24
N MET A 585 14.09 4.29 -3.59
CA MET A 585 13.81 4.69 -4.97
C MET A 585 15.02 4.54 -5.91
N SER A 586 16.21 4.12 -5.42
CA SER A 586 17.31 3.65 -6.27
C SER A 586 17.11 2.21 -6.75
N GLU A 587 16.20 1.44 -6.13
CA GLU A 587 15.80 0.13 -6.61
C GLU A 587 14.71 0.24 -7.69
N PHE A 588 14.88 -0.53 -8.77
CA PHE A 588 13.94 -0.51 -9.88
C PHE A 588 12.53 -0.97 -9.47
N SER A 589 12.41 -1.98 -8.60
CA SER A 589 11.11 -2.52 -8.18
C SER A 589 10.22 -1.47 -7.49
N HIS A 590 10.80 -0.60 -6.67
CA HIS A 590 10.09 0.50 -6.03
C HIS A 590 9.70 1.59 -7.03
N ARG A 591 10.61 1.97 -7.95
CA ARG A 591 10.27 2.93 -9.02
C ARG A 591 9.21 2.39 -9.98
N TRP A 592 9.31 1.12 -10.36
CA TRP A 592 8.32 0.41 -11.17
C TRP A 592 6.94 0.50 -10.55
N THR A 593 6.82 0.15 -9.27
CA THR A 593 5.56 0.26 -8.52
C THR A 593 5.02 1.69 -8.53
N TYR A 594 5.90 2.66 -8.24
CA TYR A 594 5.54 4.08 -8.21
C TYR A 594 5.01 4.55 -9.56
N TRP A 595 5.71 4.25 -10.65
CA TRP A 595 5.36 4.73 -11.98
C TRP A 595 4.20 3.98 -12.61
N THR A 596 4.02 2.71 -12.31
CA THR A 596 2.93 1.92 -12.91
C THR A 596 1.62 2.04 -12.14
N THR A 597 1.59 2.73 -11.00
CA THR A 597 0.33 2.99 -10.28
C THR A 597 -0.29 4.29 -10.77
N GLU A 598 -1.53 4.24 -11.24
CA GLU A 598 -2.18 5.36 -11.91
C GLU A 598 -3.62 5.58 -11.46
N LEU A 599 -3.99 6.86 -11.30
CA LEU A 599 -5.37 7.29 -11.09
C LEU A 599 -6.08 7.43 -12.43
N LEU A 600 -6.95 6.47 -12.75
CA LEU A 600 -7.96 6.61 -13.79
C LEU A 600 -9.20 7.26 -13.16
N GLY A 601 -9.38 8.56 -13.38
CA GLY A 601 -10.46 9.33 -12.79
C GLY A 601 -10.18 10.82 -12.83
N ASP A 602 -11.14 11.60 -12.35
CA ASP A 602 -10.97 13.04 -12.17
C ASP A 602 -10.32 13.32 -10.81
N PRO A 603 -9.09 13.89 -10.76
CA PRO A 603 -8.39 14.19 -9.51
C PRO A 603 -9.09 15.27 -8.66
N LEU A 604 -10.06 16.01 -9.22
CA LEU A 604 -10.89 16.98 -8.50
C LEU A 604 -12.09 16.35 -7.78
N LEU A 605 -12.36 15.05 -7.97
CA LEU A 605 -13.44 14.38 -7.25
C LEU A 605 -13.22 14.52 -5.74
N PRO A 606 -14.22 15.01 -4.99
CA PRO A 606 -14.08 15.14 -3.55
C PRO A 606 -14.02 13.76 -2.90
N VAL A 607 -13.39 13.68 -1.74
CA VAL A 607 -13.47 12.49 -0.88
C VAL A 607 -14.77 12.57 -0.07
N ILE A 608 -15.44 11.43 0.09
CA ILE A 608 -16.72 11.38 0.83
C ILE A 608 -16.52 11.86 2.26
N ARG A 609 -17.46 12.70 2.71
CA ARG A 609 -17.44 13.22 4.07
C ARG A 609 -17.64 12.08 5.05
N LYS A 610 -16.64 11.85 5.88
CA LYS A 610 -16.65 10.82 6.91
C LYS A 610 -17.86 10.94 7.83
N SER A 611 -18.49 9.80 8.04
CA SER A 611 -19.35 9.57 9.19
C SER A 611 -18.50 9.29 10.43
N ARG A 612 -19.12 9.33 11.62
CA ARG A 612 -18.41 8.93 12.84
C ARG A 612 -18.12 7.43 12.74
N GLY A 613 -16.83 7.09 12.84
CA GLY A 613 -16.36 5.71 12.81
C GLY A 613 -16.97 4.84 13.90
N GLU A 614 -17.02 3.54 13.64
CA GLU A 614 -17.40 2.54 14.62
C GLU A 614 -16.22 2.19 15.54
N ARG A 615 -16.50 1.69 16.73
CA ARG A 615 -15.46 1.21 17.63
C ARG A 615 -15.03 -0.19 17.17
N GLY A 616 -13.79 -0.36 16.75
CA GLY A 616 -13.18 -1.68 16.58
C GLY A 616 -12.62 -2.22 17.89
N TYR A 617 -12.91 -3.47 18.22
CA TYR A 617 -12.24 -4.18 19.30
C TYR A 617 -10.88 -4.71 18.83
N PRO A 618 -9.88 -4.90 19.71
CA PRO A 618 -8.63 -5.56 19.33
C PRO A 618 -8.89 -6.96 18.74
N ALA A 619 -8.10 -7.34 17.72
CA ALA A 619 -8.19 -8.67 17.15
C ALA A 619 -7.87 -9.73 18.23
N ALA A 620 -8.75 -10.73 18.37
CA ALA A 620 -8.51 -11.84 19.28
C ALA A 620 -7.31 -12.67 18.79
N LYS A 621 -6.59 -13.30 19.73
CA LYS A 621 -5.42 -14.14 19.43
C LYS A 621 -5.48 -15.46 20.18
N SER A 622 -4.85 -16.49 19.62
CA SER A 622 -4.55 -17.75 20.30
C SER A 622 -3.58 -17.52 21.47
N VAL A 623 -3.76 -18.29 22.54
CA VAL A 623 -2.79 -18.46 23.63
C VAL A 623 -2.43 -19.94 23.82
N PHE A 624 -2.55 -20.73 22.77
CA PHE A 624 -2.33 -22.17 22.83
C PHE A 624 -0.84 -22.52 22.80
N GLU A 625 -0.30 -22.92 23.96
CA GLU A 625 1.13 -23.17 24.17
C GLU A 625 1.57 -24.61 23.82
N HIS A 626 0.69 -25.46 23.28
CA HIS A 626 0.97 -26.88 23.06
C HIS A 626 1.43 -27.23 21.65
N PHE A 627 1.73 -26.24 20.81
CA PHE A 627 2.33 -26.50 19.50
C PHE A 627 3.79 -26.91 19.61
N ASP A 628 4.17 -27.93 18.85
CA ASP A 628 5.56 -28.23 18.53
C ASP A 628 6.02 -27.29 17.41
N ASN A 629 7.01 -26.46 17.71
CA ASN A 629 7.53 -25.45 16.78
C ASN A 629 8.86 -25.89 16.12
N SER A 630 9.25 -27.17 16.25
CA SER A 630 10.54 -27.67 15.74
C SER A 630 10.63 -27.76 14.20
N LYS A 631 9.49 -27.70 13.50
CA LYS A 631 9.37 -27.96 12.05
C LYS A 631 8.88 -26.74 11.25
N GLY A 632 9.18 -25.52 11.71
CA GLY A 632 8.87 -24.27 11.00
C GLY A 632 7.50 -23.70 11.34
N LEU A 633 6.43 -24.22 10.74
CA LEU A 633 5.06 -23.88 11.17
C LEU A 633 4.72 -24.60 12.47
N PRO A 634 3.81 -24.09 13.31
CA PRO A 634 3.36 -24.79 14.52
C PRO A 634 2.71 -26.14 14.21
N TRP A 635 3.08 -27.20 14.94
CA TRP A 635 2.54 -28.55 14.78
C TRP A 635 1.74 -28.99 16.00
N PHE A 636 0.59 -29.60 15.76
CA PHE A 636 -0.20 -30.28 16.76
C PHE A 636 -0.10 -31.80 16.57
N VAL A 637 0.47 -32.49 17.55
CA VAL A 637 0.56 -33.97 17.53
C VAL A 637 -0.79 -34.54 17.98
N VAL A 638 -1.48 -35.21 17.05
CA VAL A 638 -2.75 -35.89 17.32
C VAL A 638 -2.42 -37.22 18.00
N ASN A 639 -2.57 -37.29 19.33
CA ASN A 639 -2.30 -38.49 20.12
C ASN A 639 -3.60 -39.07 20.70
N GLU A 640 -3.81 -40.39 20.56
CA GLU A 640 -4.94 -41.12 21.15
C GLU A 640 -5.03 -40.98 22.69
N LYS A 641 -3.92 -40.71 23.39
CA LYS A 641 -3.82 -40.69 24.86
C LYS A 641 -3.93 -39.31 25.52
N ARG A 642 -3.99 -38.19 24.77
CA ARG A 642 -4.26 -36.87 25.35
C ARG A 642 -5.78 -36.71 25.57
N GLU A 643 -6.31 -37.33 26.61
CA GLU A 643 -7.73 -37.26 27.01
C GLU A 643 -8.22 -35.85 27.44
N SER A 644 -7.39 -34.80 27.34
CA SER A 644 -7.62 -33.52 28.06
C SER A 644 -7.58 -32.22 27.24
N LEU A 645 -7.40 -32.26 25.91
CA LEU A 645 -7.46 -31.03 25.10
C LEU A 645 -8.75 -30.97 24.27
N SER A 646 -9.89 -30.82 24.98
CA SER A 646 -11.21 -30.59 24.38
C SER A 646 -11.46 -29.13 23.97
N GLU A 647 -10.46 -28.26 24.18
CA GLU A 647 -10.62 -26.81 24.11
C GLU A 647 -9.39 -26.15 23.48
N PHE A 648 -9.62 -25.21 22.56
CA PHE A 648 -8.57 -24.34 22.01
C PHE A 648 -8.68 -22.96 22.70
N PRO A 649 -7.74 -22.59 23.59
CA PRO A 649 -7.81 -21.36 24.36
C PRO A 649 -7.46 -20.14 23.51
N ILE A 650 -8.31 -19.12 23.59
CA ILE A 650 -8.04 -17.80 23.02
C ILE A 650 -7.83 -16.78 24.14
N SER A 651 -6.99 -15.78 23.86
CA SER A 651 -6.80 -14.64 24.75
C SER A 651 -8.13 -13.97 25.03
N LYS A 652 -8.24 -13.32 26.19
CA LYS A 652 -9.37 -12.46 26.54
C LYS A 652 -9.68 -11.48 25.40
N ALA A 653 -10.83 -11.68 24.75
CA ALA A 653 -11.36 -10.75 23.76
C ALA A 653 -12.18 -9.66 24.47
N GLU A 654 -12.08 -8.42 24.01
CA GLU A 654 -12.85 -7.29 24.55
C GLU A 654 -14.30 -7.22 24.03
N GLY A 655 -14.68 -8.10 23.09
CA GLY A 655 -16.01 -8.23 22.50
C GLY A 655 -16.31 -9.69 22.10
N PRO A 656 -17.47 -9.97 21.48
CA PRO A 656 -17.77 -11.29 20.95
C PRO A 656 -16.80 -11.66 19.82
N VAL A 657 -16.50 -12.96 19.73
CA VAL A 657 -15.57 -13.49 18.73
C VAL A 657 -16.22 -14.67 18.03
N THR A 658 -16.25 -14.63 16.71
CA THR A 658 -16.58 -15.80 15.89
C THR A 658 -15.29 -16.50 15.51
N ALA A 659 -15.15 -17.76 15.92
CA ALA A 659 -14.07 -18.63 15.50
C ALA A 659 -14.55 -19.51 14.33
N LYS A 660 -13.83 -19.50 13.20
CA LYS A 660 -14.08 -20.40 12.07
C LYS A 660 -12.85 -21.24 11.80
N VAL A 661 -13.02 -22.56 11.77
CA VAL A 661 -11.94 -23.53 11.59
C VAL A 661 -12.04 -24.14 10.20
N PHE A 662 -10.96 -24.01 9.44
CA PHE A 662 -10.84 -24.50 8.08
C PHE A 662 -9.76 -25.58 8.00
N GLU A 663 -10.10 -26.71 7.38
CA GLU A 663 -9.11 -27.67 6.87
C GLU A 663 -8.58 -27.13 5.54
N LEU A 664 -7.26 -27.04 5.41
CA LEU A 664 -6.58 -26.65 4.18
C LEU A 664 -6.13 -27.93 3.47
N ASN A 665 -6.85 -28.33 2.43
CA ASN A 665 -6.49 -29.50 1.65
C ASN A 665 -5.55 -29.10 0.52
N SER A 666 -4.29 -29.54 0.56
CA SER A 666 -3.47 -29.57 -0.65
C SER A 666 -4.00 -30.71 -1.53
N ASP A 667 -4.77 -30.39 -2.57
CA ASP A 667 -4.86 -31.35 -3.66
C ASP A 667 -3.45 -31.43 -4.29
N GLY A 668 -3.02 -32.60 -4.78
CA GLY A 668 -1.65 -32.79 -5.30
C GLY A 668 -1.26 -31.86 -6.46
N GLY A 669 -2.15 -30.96 -6.90
CA GLY A 669 -1.89 -29.89 -7.86
C GLY A 669 -1.46 -28.56 -7.23
N GLY A 670 -1.45 -28.44 -5.90
CA GLY A 670 -1.08 -27.21 -5.20
C GLY A 670 -2.25 -26.24 -4.98
N LEU A 671 -3.46 -26.57 -5.46
CA LEU A 671 -4.66 -25.83 -5.15
C LEU A 671 -5.12 -26.21 -3.75
N PHE A 672 -5.12 -25.22 -2.85
CA PHE A 672 -5.72 -25.44 -1.55
C PHE A 672 -7.22 -25.15 -1.64
N ARG A 673 -8.02 -26.18 -1.43
CA ARG A 673 -9.44 -26.00 -1.15
C ARG A 673 -9.62 -25.96 0.36
N GLU A 674 -10.15 -24.86 0.87
CA GLU A 674 -10.62 -24.82 2.25
C GLU A 674 -11.93 -25.59 2.40
N LYS A 675 -12.04 -26.28 3.53
CA LYS A 675 -13.30 -26.83 4.01
C LYS A 675 -13.57 -26.25 5.38
N LEU A 676 -14.63 -25.47 5.51
CA LEU A 676 -15.12 -25.03 6.82
C LEU A 676 -15.56 -26.28 7.61
N ILE A 677 -14.82 -26.63 8.66
CA ILE A 677 -15.16 -27.74 9.55
C ILE A 677 -16.10 -27.26 10.64
N LYS A 678 -15.86 -26.05 11.16
CA LYS A 678 -16.53 -25.58 12.36
C LYS A 678 -16.63 -24.06 12.42
N SER A 679 -17.75 -23.57 12.96
CA SER A 679 -17.94 -22.17 13.29
C SER A 679 -18.55 -22.06 14.69
N VAL A 680 -17.96 -21.25 15.55
CA VAL A 680 -18.40 -21.07 16.94
C VAL A 680 -18.47 -19.58 17.28
N ASN A 681 -19.60 -19.15 17.81
CA ASN A 681 -19.78 -17.81 18.36
C ASN A 681 -19.45 -17.80 19.85
N LEU A 682 -18.37 -17.12 20.22
CA LEU A 682 -17.89 -16.99 21.58
C LEU A 682 -18.39 -15.68 22.18
N LYS A 683 -19.16 -15.77 23.27
CA LYS A 683 -19.53 -14.59 24.06
C LYS A 683 -18.25 -14.05 24.71
N GLY A 684 -17.93 -12.77 24.49
CA GLY A 684 -16.71 -12.15 25.03
C GLY A 684 -16.55 -12.36 26.55
N GLY A 685 -15.31 -12.44 27.06
CA GLY A 685 -15.05 -12.82 28.45
C GLY A 685 -13.58 -13.09 28.78
N ARG A 686 -13.27 -13.27 30.09
CA ARG A 686 -11.87 -13.38 30.61
C ARG A 686 -11.08 -14.61 30.13
N SER A 687 -11.77 -15.63 29.64
CA SER A 687 -11.18 -16.78 28.94
C SER A 687 -12.29 -17.32 28.04
N ALA A 688 -12.07 -17.27 26.74
CA ALA A 688 -12.94 -17.93 25.79
C ALA A 688 -12.16 -19.11 25.22
N THR A 689 -12.81 -20.26 25.16
CA THR A 689 -12.26 -21.48 24.60
C THR A 689 -13.13 -21.85 23.41
N ILE A 690 -12.51 -22.22 22.30
CA ILE A 690 -13.24 -22.85 21.21
C ILE A 690 -13.48 -24.29 21.67
N PRO A 691 -14.73 -24.72 21.92
CA PRO A 691 -15.03 -26.10 22.24
C PRO A 691 -14.68 -26.90 21.00
N PHE A 692 -13.56 -27.61 21.03
CA PHE A 692 -12.95 -28.20 19.85
C PHE A 692 -12.32 -29.51 20.25
N ASP A 693 -12.96 -30.62 19.90
CA ASP A 693 -12.37 -31.93 20.16
C ASP A 693 -11.30 -32.19 19.11
N LEU A 694 -10.08 -31.72 19.41
CA LEU A 694 -8.91 -31.78 18.54
C LEU A 694 -8.59 -33.22 18.10
N LYS A 695 -9.06 -34.24 18.85
CA LYS A 695 -8.79 -35.65 18.57
C LYS A 695 -9.69 -36.22 17.47
N TRP A 696 -10.97 -35.82 17.43
CA TRP A 696 -11.93 -36.39 16.47
C TRP A 696 -12.21 -35.46 15.28
N GLU A 697 -11.98 -34.16 15.44
CA GLU A 697 -12.31 -33.17 14.41
C GLU A 697 -11.12 -32.86 13.47
N LEU A 698 -9.89 -33.20 13.85
CA LEU A 698 -8.70 -33.01 13.02
C LEU A 698 -8.22 -34.34 12.44
N ALA A 699 -8.17 -34.42 11.11
CA ALA A 699 -7.37 -35.43 10.41
C ALA A 699 -5.87 -35.16 10.60
N SER A 700 -5.08 -36.23 10.71
CA SER A 700 -3.62 -36.20 10.73
C SER A 700 -3.03 -35.74 9.38
N ASP A 701 -1.81 -35.20 9.43
CA ASP A 701 -1.05 -34.75 8.26
C ASP A 701 -1.77 -33.71 7.39
N LYS A 702 -2.62 -32.90 8.02
CA LYS A 702 -3.31 -31.76 7.41
C LYS A 702 -2.79 -30.42 7.94
N GLN A 703 -3.11 -29.36 7.19
CA GLN A 703 -2.95 -27.97 7.64
C GLN A 703 -4.32 -27.40 8.00
N TYR A 704 -4.35 -26.54 9.02
CA TYR A 704 -5.57 -25.90 9.49
C TYR A 704 -5.37 -24.41 9.66
N MET A 705 -6.44 -23.67 9.37
CA MET A 705 -6.53 -22.24 9.64
C MET A 705 -7.72 -21.98 10.57
N ILE A 706 -7.49 -21.22 11.64
CA ILE A 706 -8.57 -20.67 12.47
C ILE A 706 -8.65 -19.17 12.24
N LYS A 707 -9.81 -18.68 11.84
CA LYS A 707 -10.13 -17.25 11.81
C LYS A 707 -10.78 -16.85 13.12
N LEU A 708 -10.17 -15.90 13.83
CA LEU A 708 -10.76 -15.24 14.98
C LEU A 708 -11.27 -13.87 14.55
N ILE A 709 -12.59 -13.74 14.43
CA ILE A 709 -13.24 -12.53 13.91
C ILE A 709 -13.96 -11.84 15.05
N ASN A 710 -13.67 -10.55 15.25
CA ASN A 710 -14.51 -9.71 16.08
C ASN A 710 -15.53 -9.00 15.18
N ASP A 711 -16.79 -9.43 15.25
CA ASP A 711 -17.84 -9.00 14.33
C ASP A 711 -18.55 -7.71 14.75
N GLU A 712 -18.24 -7.15 15.93
CA GLU A 712 -18.86 -5.91 16.38
C GLU A 712 -18.04 -4.67 15.98
N GLY A 713 -18.72 -3.74 15.31
CA GLY A 713 -18.11 -2.50 14.82
C GLY A 713 -17.21 -2.78 13.62
N ILE A 714 -15.96 -2.30 13.69
CA ILE A 714 -14.99 -2.54 12.61
C ILE A 714 -14.52 -3.98 12.69
N PRO A 715 -14.80 -4.81 11.67
CA PRO A 715 -14.51 -6.23 11.73
C PRO A 715 -13.01 -6.44 11.72
N ARG A 716 -12.45 -6.78 12.88
CA ARG A 716 -11.03 -7.15 13.02
C ARG A 716 -10.88 -8.65 13.02
N GLU A 717 -9.86 -9.14 12.33
CA GLU A 717 -9.68 -10.56 12.09
C GLU A 717 -8.22 -10.96 12.27
N ARG A 718 -8.00 -12.11 12.90
CA ARG A 718 -6.68 -12.73 13.01
C ARG A 718 -6.75 -14.18 12.55
N HIS A 719 -5.75 -14.59 11.78
CA HIS A 719 -5.61 -15.99 11.36
C HIS A 719 -4.67 -16.70 12.33
N ILE A 720 -4.94 -17.98 12.57
CA ILE A 720 -4.07 -18.91 13.27
C ILE A 720 -3.76 -20.03 12.28
N LEU A 721 -2.50 -20.38 12.07
CA LEU A 721 -2.07 -21.41 11.15
C LEU A 721 -1.27 -22.49 11.90
N PHE A 722 -1.60 -23.76 11.67
CA PHE A 722 -0.86 -24.90 12.21
C PHE A 722 -1.04 -26.15 11.34
N SER A 723 -0.12 -27.10 11.50
CA SER A 723 -0.19 -28.44 10.90
C SER A 723 -0.50 -29.48 11.97
N THR A 724 -0.99 -30.64 11.56
CA THR A 724 -1.14 -31.82 12.44
C THR A 724 -0.21 -32.94 12.01
N SER A 725 0.23 -33.78 12.94
CA SER A 725 0.91 -35.05 12.62
C SER A 725 0.43 -36.18 13.52
N GLU A 726 0.58 -37.42 13.06
CA GLU A 726 0.49 -38.57 13.96
C GLU A 726 1.70 -38.64 14.88
N GLU A 727 1.51 -39.22 16.08
CA GLU A 727 2.62 -39.55 16.94
C GLU A 727 3.44 -40.67 16.29
N ILE A 728 4.71 -40.39 15.95
CA ILE A 728 5.65 -41.41 15.49
C ILE A 728 5.93 -42.32 16.70
N LYS A 729 5.35 -43.53 16.68
CA LYS A 729 5.48 -44.52 17.74
C LYS A 729 6.90 -45.04 17.91
#